data_AF-A0A5C7PDC8-F1
#
_entry.id   AF-A0A5C7PDC8-F1
#
_cell.length_a   1.000
_cell.length_b   1.000
_cell.length_c   1.000
_cell.angle_alpha   90.00
_cell.angle_beta   90.00
_cell.angle_gamma   90.00
#
_symmetry.space_group_name_H-M   'P 1'
#
loop_
_entity.id
_entity.type
_entity.pdbx_description
1 polymer ?
#
loop_
_entity_poly.entity_id
_entity_poly.type
_entity_poly.pdbx_seq_one_letter_code
_entity_poly.pdbx_strand_id
1 'polypeptide(L)'
;MSTGSIRIRGARQHNLQNLDLDLHTGELTVVTGPSGSGKSSLVFDTLYAEGQRRYVETFSAYARQFLDRMDRPAVDAVEGVPPAIAIDQTNPVRTSRSTVGTMTEINDHLKLLFARAAQLFDQQTGLPVREDHPSSIWADLKARCAKAGDPRLVLCFPVDLPADTSSADVEQWLSAAGFTRVHRELEVASPTGPRKRIEVVADRFRLSKAEQARVMEALELCLHRGGGKVLVYAMPEGEGEPELWRYSSGLHCPESDQRYSPATPGLFSFNSPVGACEVCRGFGRVIGVDRGLVIPDERKTLRAGAVKPIQTPTYQECQDDLMRHAGEAGIPRDTPWNQLSATQQDWVWNGTPHWTGDWKRQWYGIKRFFEYLESKAYKMHIRVLLSKYRSYTTCGSCQGARLKTEALLWRLGSLEEACAVMPASQRVLPHGVGYGREVLERLPGLSVQDLMTLPLSKLRQFFDTLKLPGEGGSKDPLHMLMEEIRSRLRFLCEVGLGYLDLDRQSRTLSGGEVQRINLTTALGTSLVNTLFVLDEPSIGLHPRDMHRINEAMLRLRDAGNTLVVVEHDPAVMLAADRVIDMGPAPGKQGGGIVVAGAPSAPPGAETLTGAYLGARRRISFGFPRPVKDDTPKLIVQGARQHNLKNLTVEFPLQRLVVVTGVSGSGKSTLMQDILYPALQRHFGKATETPGAHDALLGADWLTDAVFVDQSPIGKTARSNPVSYVGAFDELRKIFAAAPLSVQRGYGPGMFSFNAGEGRCPACGGTGFEHVEMQFLSDVYLRCGECQGRRFRDEILEVMIERRGKALSVADVLELTVAEAAQLFKDDREVLRGLAPLVDVGLDYLTLGQPVPTLSGGEAQRLKLAGFLAEAAASASRQPVAKRGTLFLFDEPTTGLHFDDIAKLMRALRKL
;
A
#
# COMPACT_ATOMS: atom_id res chain seq x y z
N MET A 1 6.63 -37.92 -14.73
CA MET A 1 5.62 -36.90 -14.38
C MET A 1 4.31 -37.36 -14.97
N SER A 2 3.24 -37.51 -14.17
CA SER A 2 1.95 -37.97 -14.68
C SER A 2 1.36 -36.90 -15.61
N THR A 3 1.34 -37.17 -16.91
CA THR A 3 0.73 -36.32 -17.93
C THR A 3 -0.79 -36.40 -17.82
N GLY A 4 -1.38 -35.61 -16.92
CA GLY A 4 -2.81 -35.38 -16.88
C GLY A 4 -3.24 -34.39 -17.96
N SER A 5 -4.54 -34.39 -18.29
CA SER A 5 -5.14 -33.40 -19.19
C SER A 5 -6.34 -32.74 -18.53
N ILE A 6 -6.38 -31.41 -18.53
CA ILE A 6 -7.58 -30.64 -18.20
C ILE A 6 -8.41 -30.51 -19.48
N ARG A 7 -9.64 -31.03 -19.46
CA ARG A 7 -10.52 -31.03 -20.65
C ARG A 7 -11.69 -30.11 -20.42
N ILE A 8 -11.76 -29.04 -21.20
CA ILE A 8 -12.86 -28.07 -21.20
C ILE A 8 -13.76 -28.43 -22.38
N ARG A 9 -15.06 -28.57 -22.14
CA ARG A 9 -16.05 -28.90 -23.17
C ARG A 9 -17.22 -27.92 -23.15
N GLY A 10 -17.55 -27.37 -24.32
CA GLY A 10 -18.69 -26.47 -24.52
C GLY A 10 -18.63 -25.18 -23.71
N ALA A 11 -17.47 -24.54 -23.61
CA ALA A 11 -17.35 -23.27 -22.89
C ALA A 11 -18.07 -22.14 -23.64
N ARG A 12 -19.00 -21.48 -22.96
CA ARG A 12 -19.91 -20.43 -23.48
C ARG A 12 -19.95 -19.18 -22.57
N GLN A 13 -19.04 -19.09 -21.60
CA GLN A 13 -18.96 -17.95 -20.71
C GLN A 13 -18.71 -16.66 -21.52
N HIS A 14 -19.53 -15.63 -21.28
CA HIS A 14 -19.48 -14.35 -22.00
C HIS A 14 -19.59 -14.49 -23.53
N ASN A 15 -18.49 -14.30 -24.26
CA ASN A 15 -18.44 -14.35 -25.72
C ASN A 15 -17.82 -15.65 -26.28
N LEU A 16 -17.50 -16.64 -25.43
CA LEU A 16 -16.94 -17.92 -25.88
C LEU A 16 -17.94 -18.68 -26.78
N GLN A 17 -17.44 -19.22 -27.89
CA GLN A 17 -18.27 -19.82 -28.95
C GLN A 17 -18.38 -21.34 -28.81
N ASN A 18 -18.94 -21.82 -27.70
CA ASN A 18 -19.11 -23.26 -27.41
C ASN A 18 -17.80 -24.05 -27.59
N LEU A 19 -16.76 -23.58 -26.91
CA LEU A 19 -15.38 -23.96 -27.16
C LEU A 19 -14.96 -25.24 -26.42
N ASP A 20 -14.28 -26.13 -27.13
CA ASP A 20 -13.61 -27.30 -26.58
C ASP A 20 -12.09 -27.08 -26.56
N LEU A 21 -11.44 -27.37 -25.43
CA LEU A 21 -9.99 -27.22 -25.27
C LEU A 21 -9.41 -28.26 -24.31
N ASP A 22 -8.28 -28.83 -24.69
CA ASP A 22 -7.46 -29.70 -23.84
C ASP A 22 -6.15 -29.01 -23.47
N LEU A 23 -5.90 -28.87 -22.17
CA LEU A 23 -4.65 -28.37 -21.59
C LEU A 23 -3.89 -29.53 -20.92
N HIS A 24 -2.57 -29.53 -21.00
CA HIS A 24 -1.75 -30.55 -20.33
C HIS A 24 -1.30 -30.04 -18.97
N THR A 25 -1.31 -30.92 -17.96
CA THR A 25 -0.82 -30.58 -16.63
C THR A 25 0.71 -30.60 -16.60
N GLY A 26 1.31 -29.70 -15.82
CA GLY A 26 2.77 -29.57 -15.72
C GLY A 26 3.41 -28.71 -16.81
N GLU A 27 2.60 -28.04 -17.63
CA GLU A 27 3.06 -27.11 -18.67
C GLU A 27 2.79 -25.65 -18.28
N LEU A 28 3.59 -24.76 -18.86
CA LEU A 28 3.33 -23.32 -18.94
C LEU A 28 2.60 -23.04 -20.26
N THR A 29 1.29 -22.80 -20.18
CA THR A 29 0.45 -22.39 -21.32
C THR A 29 0.21 -20.89 -21.30
N VAL A 30 0.51 -20.20 -22.39
CA VAL A 30 0.20 -18.78 -22.58
C VAL A 30 -1.03 -18.61 -23.47
N VAL A 31 -2.02 -17.84 -23.01
CA VAL A 31 -3.22 -17.45 -23.75
C VAL A 31 -3.07 -16.00 -24.19
N THR A 32 -3.16 -15.74 -25.49
CA THR A 32 -2.97 -14.43 -26.10
C THR A 32 -4.10 -14.09 -27.08
N GLY A 33 -4.06 -12.90 -27.68
CA GLY A 33 -5.06 -12.39 -28.62
C GLY A 33 -5.55 -10.97 -28.28
N PRO A 34 -6.35 -10.31 -29.13
CA PRO A 34 -6.76 -8.92 -28.94
C PRO A 34 -7.60 -8.68 -27.68
N SER A 35 -7.66 -7.43 -27.20
CA SER A 35 -8.52 -7.03 -26.08
C SER A 35 -9.97 -7.42 -26.37
N GLY A 36 -10.64 -8.08 -25.43
CA GLY A 36 -12.02 -8.57 -25.62
C GLY A 36 -12.16 -9.85 -26.47
N SER A 37 -11.09 -10.56 -26.83
CA SER A 37 -11.20 -11.82 -27.59
C SER A 37 -11.73 -13.02 -26.79
N GLY A 38 -11.90 -12.90 -25.47
CA GLY A 38 -12.39 -13.97 -24.58
C GLY A 38 -11.31 -14.64 -23.71
N LYS A 39 -10.08 -14.12 -23.68
CA LYS A 39 -8.96 -14.67 -22.87
C LYS A 39 -9.32 -14.82 -21.40
N SER A 40 -9.71 -13.73 -20.75
CA SER A 40 -10.06 -13.73 -19.34
C SER A 40 -11.32 -14.57 -19.08
N SER A 41 -12.25 -14.60 -20.03
CA SER A 41 -13.46 -15.44 -19.92
C SER A 41 -13.14 -16.94 -19.94
N LEU A 42 -12.16 -17.37 -20.73
CA LEU A 42 -11.68 -18.75 -20.73
C LEU A 42 -10.87 -19.06 -19.47
N VAL A 43 -9.93 -18.19 -19.13
CA VAL A 43 -8.90 -18.46 -18.14
C VAL A 43 -9.39 -18.22 -16.70
N PHE A 44 -10.01 -17.07 -16.44
CA PHE A 44 -10.50 -16.68 -15.11
C PHE A 44 -11.96 -17.10 -14.88
N ASP A 45 -12.87 -16.71 -15.77
CA ASP A 45 -14.31 -16.90 -15.56
C ASP A 45 -14.78 -18.34 -15.81
N THR A 46 -13.96 -19.17 -16.46
CA THR A 46 -14.25 -20.59 -16.71
C THR A 46 -13.29 -21.51 -15.97
N LEU A 47 -12.00 -21.51 -16.33
CA LEU A 47 -11.03 -22.48 -15.82
C LEU A 47 -10.71 -22.27 -14.33
N TYR A 48 -10.30 -21.06 -13.93
CA TYR A 48 -10.03 -20.73 -12.53
C TYR A 48 -11.31 -20.85 -11.69
N ALA A 49 -12.42 -20.29 -12.16
CA ALA A 49 -13.71 -20.37 -11.47
C ALA A 49 -14.12 -21.82 -11.17
N GLU A 50 -13.94 -22.75 -12.10
CA GLU A 50 -14.21 -24.17 -11.85
C GLU A 50 -13.23 -24.84 -10.89
N GLY A 51 -11.93 -24.55 -11.02
CA GLY A 51 -10.93 -25.09 -10.09
C GLY A 51 -11.13 -24.58 -8.66
N GLN A 52 -11.47 -23.30 -8.50
CA GLN A 52 -11.80 -22.71 -7.22
C GLN A 52 -13.11 -23.31 -6.67
N ARG A 53 -14.19 -23.35 -7.45
CA ARG A 53 -15.49 -23.90 -7.02
C ARG A 53 -15.33 -25.32 -6.48
N ARG A 54 -14.67 -26.21 -7.23
CA ARG A 54 -14.46 -27.61 -6.82
C ARG A 54 -13.67 -27.73 -5.53
N TYR A 55 -12.66 -26.89 -5.37
CA TYR A 55 -11.89 -26.86 -4.13
C TYR A 55 -12.76 -26.38 -2.96
N VAL A 56 -13.51 -25.29 -3.13
CA VAL A 56 -14.35 -24.74 -2.06
C VAL A 56 -15.55 -25.67 -1.74
N GLU A 57 -16.06 -26.45 -2.69
CA GLU A 57 -17.09 -27.47 -2.45
C GLU A 57 -16.67 -28.57 -1.45
N THR A 58 -15.36 -28.76 -1.25
CA THR A 58 -14.83 -29.68 -0.23
C THR A 58 -14.95 -29.13 1.20
N PHE A 59 -15.28 -27.84 1.36
CA PHE A 59 -15.42 -27.19 2.67
C PHE A 59 -16.74 -27.58 3.37
N SER A 60 -16.92 -27.07 4.58
CA SER A 60 -18.06 -27.35 5.45
C SER A 60 -19.40 -27.00 4.77
N ALA A 61 -20.49 -27.64 5.24
CA ALA A 61 -21.83 -27.40 4.70
C ALA A 61 -22.26 -25.91 4.78
N TYR A 62 -21.76 -25.16 5.77
CA TYR A 62 -21.98 -23.72 5.89
C TYR A 62 -21.38 -22.96 4.70
N ALA A 63 -20.13 -23.23 4.33
CA ALA A 63 -19.48 -22.59 3.19
C ALA A 63 -20.22 -22.88 1.88
N ARG A 64 -20.73 -24.10 1.69
CA ARG A 64 -21.50 -24.50 0.50
C ARG A 64 -22.79 -23.72 0.30
N GLN A 65 -23.51 -23.37 1.37
CA GLN A 65 -24.76 -22.59 1.26
C GLN A 65 -24.57 -21.21 0.62
N PHE A 66 -23.39 -20.60 0.73
CA PHE A 66 -23.09 -19.33 0.08
C PHE A 66 -22.69 -19.52 -1.39
N LEU A 67 -22.11 -20.67 -1.74
CA LEU A 67 -21.63 -20.98 -3.09
C LEU A 67 -22.74 -21.43 -4.03
N ASP A 68 -23.80 -22.06 -3.51
CA ASP A 68 -24.98 -22.42 -4.31
C ASP A 68 -25.67 -21.17 -4.92
N ARG A 69 -25.36 -19.97 -4.42
CA ARG A 69 -25.84 -18.70 -4.97
C ARG A 69 -24.93 -18.11 -6.05
N MET A 70 -23.71 -18.64 -6.23
CA MET A 70 -22.81 -18.19 -7.29
C MET A 70 -23.24 -18.82 -8.63
N ASP A 71 -23.25 -18.00 -9.68
CA ASP A 71 -23.48 -18.50 -11.03
C ASP A 71 -22.38 -19.50 -11.41
N ARG A 72 -22.77 -20.71 -11.80
CA ARG A 72 -21.83 -21.68 -12.36
C ARG A 72 -21.31 -21.14 -13.70
N PRO A 73 -20.01 -21.31 -14.01
CA PRO A 73 -19.48 -21.00 -15.33
C PRO A 73 -20.32 -21.68 -16.41
N ALA A 74 -20.61 -20.96 -17.49
CA ALA A 74 -21.37 -21.51 -18.60
C ALA A 74 -20.49 -22.48 -19.42
N VAL A 75 -20.42 -23.73 -19.00
CA VAL A 75 -19.62 -24.81 -19.60
C VAL A 75 -20.37 -26.14 -19.48
N ASP A 76 -20.20 -27.04 -20.44
CA ASP A 76 -20.84 -28.38 -20.37
C ASP A 76 -20.10 -29.28 -19.38
N ALA A 77 -18.78 -29.36 -19.49
CA ALA A 77 -17.95 -30.10 -18.56
C ALA A 77 -16.53 -29.55 -18.51
N VAL A 78 -15.93 -29.61 -17.32
CA VAL A 78 -14.49 -29.42 -17.13
C VAL A 78 -13.95 -30.65 -16.40
N GLU A 79 -13.09 -31.44 -17.01
CA GLU A 79 -12.52 -32.65 -16.40
C GLU A 79 -11.06 -32.43 -16.02
N GLY A 80 -10.60 -33.06 -14.95
CA GLY A 80 -9.19 -33.05 -14.56
C GLY A 80 -8.63 -31.72 -14.05
N VAL A 81 -9.47 -30.72 -13.75
CA VAL A 81 -9.02 -29.42 -13.21
C VAL A 81 -8.53 -29.57 -11.76
N PRO A 82 -7.26 -29.23 -11.46
CA PRO A 82 -6.75 -29.19 -10.08
C PRO A 82 -7.31 -28.00 -9.28
N PRO A 83 -7.06 -27.93 -7.95
CA PRO A 83 -7.27 -26.70 -7.19
C PRO A 83 -6.56 -25.52 -7.86
N ALA A 84 -7.29 -24.42 -8.05
CA ALA A 84 -6.79 -23.28 -8.80
C ALA A 84 -6.51 -22.07 -7.90
N ILE A 85 -5.40 -21.38 -8.17
CA ILE A 85 -4.99 -20.13 -7.52
C ILE A 85 -4.79 -19.07 -8.61
N ALA A 86 -5.55 -17.97 -8.52
CA ALA A 86 -5.35 -16.81 -9.36
C ALA A 86 -4.31 -15.87 -8.76
N ILE A 87 -3.39 -15.40 -9.59
CA ILE A 87 -2.42 -14.35 -9.27
C ILE A 87 -2.72 -13.15 -10.18
N ASP A 88 -3.60 -12.29 -9.69
CA ASP A 88 -4.04 -11.08 -10.38
C ASP A 88 -3.28 -9.84 -9.89
N GLN A 89 -3.58 -8.70 -10.50
CA GLN A 89 -3.02 -7.40 -10.13
C GLN A 89 -3.82 -6.70 -9.04
N THR A 90 -5.01 -7.22 -8.69
CA THR A 90 -5.86 -6.56 -7.73
C THR A 90 -5.33 -6.82 -6.32
N ASN A 91 -5.11 -5.74 -5.57
CA ASN A 91 -4.82 -5.88 -4.15
C ASN A 91 -6.14 -5.84 -3.37
N PRO A 92 -6.65 -6.98 -2.87
CA PRO A 92 -7.88 -7.02 -2.08
C PRO A 92 -7.69 -6.28 -0.74
N VAL A 93 -6.46 -6.27 -0.20
CA VAL A 93 -6.16 -5.69 1.12
C VAL A 93 -5.52 -4.31 0.99
N ARG A 94 -6.37 -3.28 0.97
CA ARG A 94 -5.94 -1.86 0.92
C ARG A 94 -5.82 -1.18 2.29
N THR A 95 -5.87 -1.93 3.38
CA THR A 95 -5.79 -1.36 4.73
C THR A 95 -4.36 -0.83 4.98
N SER A 96 -4.23 0.25 5.74
CA SER A 96 -2.90 0.81 6.04
C SER A 96 -2.07 0.02 7.05
N ARG A 97 -2.63 -1.06 7.60
CA ARG A 97 -1.89 -2.03 8.41
C ARG A 97 -1.22 -3.10 7.56
N SER A 98 -1.64 -3.29 6.32
CA SER A 98 -0.97 -4.22 5.41
C SER A 98 0.26 -3.57 4.79
N THR A 99 1.36 -4.31 4.81
CA THR A 99 2.69 -3.93 4.33
C THR A 99 3.28 -5.06 3.48
N VAL A 100 4.34 -4.79 2.74
CA VAL A 100 5.11 -5.83 2.02
C VAL A 100 5.50 -6.96 2.98
N GLY A 101 5.95 -6.63 4.20
CA GLY A 101 6.35 -7.62 5.19
C GLY A 101 5.20 -8.50 5.72
N THR A 102 3.97 -7.98 5.78
CA THR A 102 2.80 -8.80 6.13
C THR A 102 2.29 -9.62 4.94
N MET A 103 2.34 -9.08 3.72
CA MET A 103 1.92 -9.82 2.50
C MET A 103 2.83 -11.00 2.18
N THR A 104 4.10 -10.90 2.55
CA THR A 104 5.12 -11.94 2.33
C THR A 104 5.30 -12.87 3.53
N GLU A 105 4.58 -12.62 4.63
CA GLU A 105 4.69 -13.30 5.94
C GLU A 105 6.09 -13.20 6.58
N ILE A 106 7.03 -12.45 5.99
CA ILE A 106 8.37 -12.24 6.55
C ILE A 106 8.26 -11.60 7.93
N ASN A 107 7.29 -10.70 8.14
CA ASN A 107 7.05 -10.11 9.46
C ASN A 107 6.72 -11.14 10.53
N ASP A 108 6.03 -12.22 10.20
CA ASP A 108 5.68 -13.26 11.17
C ASP A 108 6.91 -14.06 11.59
N HIS A 109 7.80 -14.30 10.64
CA HIS A 109 9.10 -14.93 10.89
C HIS A 109 10.02 -13.99 11.70
N LEU A 110 10.05 -12.69 11.38
CA LEU A 110 10.82 -11.69 12.12
C LEU A 110 10.35 -11.57 13.58
N LYS A 111 9.04 -11.57 13.84
CA LYS A 111 8.51 -11.52 15.22
C LYS A 111 8.98 -12.70 16.05
N LEU A 112 8.98 -13.90 15.47
CA LEU A 112 9.47 -15.11 16.13
C LEU A 112 10.98 -15.04 16.37
N LEU A 113 11.74 -14.57 15.38
CA LEU A 113 13.19 -14.46 15.46
C LEU A 113 13.61 -13.46 16.54
N PHE A 114 12.99 -12.27 16.56
CA PHE A 114 13.28 -11.25 17.56
C PHE A 114 12.93 -11.71 18.97
N ALA A 115 11.81 -12.42 19.15
CA ALA A 115 11.43 -12.95 20.45
C ALA A 115 12.41 -14.00 21.01
N ARG A 116 13.24 -14.62 20.15
CA ARG A 116 14.14 -15.71 20.54
C ARG A 116 15.61 -15.32 20.53
N ALA A 117 16.05 -14.45 19.64
CA ALA A 117 17.47 -14.21 19.36
C ALA A 117 17.92 -12.74 19.50
N ALA A 118 17.00 -11.78 19.62
CA ALA A 118 17.38 -10.38 19.77
C ALA A 118 17.88 -10.08 21.19
N GLN A 119 18.81 -9.14 21.29
CA GLN A 119 19.36 -8.64 22.55
C GLN A 119 18.66 -7.34 22.95
N LEU A 120 18.31 -7.22 24.23
CA LEU A 120 17.65 -6.03 24.78
C LEU A 120 18.68 -4.99 25.21
N PHE A 121 18.38 -3.71 24.95
CA PHE A 121 19.18 -2.56 25.39
C PHE A 121 18.33 -1.62 26.24
N ASP A 122 18.94 -1.01 27.25
CA ASP A 122 18.25 -0.15 28.18
C ASP A 122 17.82 1.17 27.53
N GLN A 123 16.58 1.62 27.82
CA GLN A 123 15.98 2.83 27.26
C GLN A 123 16.71 4.11 27.68
N GLN A 124 17.32 4.16 28.87
CA GLN A 124 17.97 5.37 29.39
C GLN A 124 19.45 5.43 29.01
N THR A 125 20.16 4.32 29.21
CA THR A 125 21.63 4.25 29.12
C THR A 125 22.14 3.64 27.82
N GLY A 126 21.33 2.84 27.12
CA GLY A 126 21.75 2.06 25.96
C GLY A 126 22.65 0.87 26.30
N LEU A 127 22.81 0.52 27.58
CA LEU A 127 23.58 -0.66 27.99
C LEU A 127 22.80 -1.96 27.74
N PRO A 128 23.47 -3.09 27.49
CA PRO A 128 22.80 -4.37 27.30
C PRO A 128 22.07 -4.79 28.58
N VAL A 129 20.80 -5.17 28.45
CA VAL A 129 19.99 -5.72 29.53
C VAL A 129 19.96 -7.23 29.39
N ARG A 130 20.52 -7.91 30.37
CA ARG A 130 20.56 -9.37 30.46
C ARG A 130 20.14 -9.81 31.85
N GLU A 131 19.66 -11.05 31.92
CA GLU A 131 19.45 -11.69 33.21
C GLU A 131 20.78 -12.20 33.75
N ASP A 132 21.22 -11.65 34.88
CA ASP A 132 22.43 -12.10 35.55
C ASP A 132 22.09 -13.25 36.51
N HIS A 133 22.61 -14.44 36.21
CA HIS A 133 22.66 -15.58 37.13
C HIS A 133 23.98 -15.59 37.92
N PRO A 134 24.04 -16.20 39.12
CA PRO A 134 25.28 -16.30 39.91
C PRO A 134 26.51 -16.76 39.10
N SER A 135 26.32 -17.75 38.21
CA SER A 135 27.37 -18.27 37.33
C SER A 135 27.86 -17.25 36.29
N SER A 136 26.95 -16.44 35.74
CA SER A 136 27.29 -15.37 34.79
C SER A 136 27.97 -14.19 35.49
N ILE A 137 27.53 -13.83 36.69
CA ILE A 137 28.17 -12.78 37.51
C ILE A 137 29.59 -13.23 37.87
N TRP A 138 29.77 -14.49 38.29
CA TRP A 138 31.10 -15.06 38.55
C TRP A 138 32.04 -14.95 37.35
N ALA A 139 31.57 -15.32 36.16
CA ALA A 139 32.36 -15.23 34.93
C ALA A 139 32.75 -13.76 34.61
N ASP A 140 31.80 -12.83 34.77
CA ASP A 140 32.03 -11.39 34.54
C ASP A 140 33.02 -10.82 35.57
N LEU A 141 32.87 -11.15 36.86
CA LEU A 141 33.79 -10.78 37.93
C LEU A 141 35.21 -11.29 37.64
N LYS A 142 35.36 -12.52 37.16
CA LYS A 142 36.66 -13.08 36.78
C LYS A 142 37.30 -12.30 35.64
N ALA A 143 36.52 -11.95 34.61
CA ALA A 143 37.00 -11.17 33.48
C ALA A 143 37.39 -9.75 33.88
N ARG A 144 36.60 -9.07 34.73
CA ARG A 144 36.90 -7.71 35.22
C ARG A 144 38.09 -7.68 36.18
N CYS A 145 38.17 -8.61 37.13
CA CYS A 145 39.29 -8.69 38.06
C CYS A 145 40.62 -8.97 37.35
N ALA A 146 40.62 -9.78 36.28
CA ALA A 146 41.80 -10.01 35.46
C ALA A 146 42.31 -8.72 34.78
N LYS A 147 41.40 -7.80 34.41
CA LYS A 147 41.75 -6.49 33.84
C LYS A 147 42.16 -5.47 34.91
N ALA A 148 41.55 -5.53 36.08
CA ALA A 148 41.73 -4.56 37.17
C ALA A 148 42.85 -4.92 38.17
N GLY A 149 43.56 -6.04 37.97
CA GLY A 149 44.68 -6.43 38.84
C GLY A 149 44.27 -7.06 40.18
N ASP A 150 43.20 -7.85 40.21
CA ASP A 150 42.66 -8.52 41.41
C ASP A 150 42.36 -7.57 42.60
N PRO A 151 41.48 -6.56 42.39
CA PRO A 151 41.07 -5.65 43.45
C PRO A 151 40.33 -6.36 44.59
N ARG A 152 40.28 -5.74 45.76
CA ARG A 152 39.44 -6.24 46.86
C ARG A 152 37.98 -5.94 46.54
N LEU A 153 37.16 -6.98 46.45
CA LEU A 153 35.73 -6.86 46.19
C LEU A 153 34.94 -6.83 47.49
N VAL A 154 33.94 -5.96 47.55
CA VAL A 154 32.91 -5.92 48.59
C VAL A 154 31.57 -6.17 47.93
N LEU A 155 30.95 -7.32 48.24
CA LEU A 155 29.64 -7.70 47.74
C LEU A 155 28.57 -7.14 48.67
N CYS A 156 27.65 -6.39 48.10
CA CYS A 156 26.55 -5.74 48.78
C CYS A 156 25.21 -6.06 48.12
N PHE A 157 24.13 -5.97 48.89
CA PHE A 157 22.77 -5.97 48.37
C PHE A 157 21.99 -4.76 48.91
N PRO A 158 21.17 -4.10 48.08
CA PRO A 158 20.39 -2.94 48.51
C PRO A 158 19.11 -3.37 49.22
N VAL A 159 18.71 -2.59 50.23
CA VAL A 159 17.45 -2.75 50.98
C VAL A 159 16.79 -1.38 51.13
N ASP A 160 15.52 -1.27 50.75
CA ASP A 160 14.75 -0.03 50.84
C ASP A 160 13.90 -0.04 52.12
N LEU A 161 14.14 0.94 53.00
CA LEU A 161 13.44 1.14 54.28
C LEU A 161 12.65 2.47 54.26
N PRO A 162 11.61 2.62 55.10
CA PRO A 162 10.94 3.90 55.34
C PRO A 162 11.93 5.01 55.75
N ALA A 163 11.70 6.26 55.32
CA ALA A 163 12.63 7.36 55.60
C ALA A 163 12.75 7.74 57.09
N ASP A 164 11.75 7.41 57.89
CA ASP A 164 11.69 7.62 59.34
C ASP A 164 12.38 6.53 60.17
N THR A 165 12.93 5.50 59.52
CA THR A 165 13.63 4.41 60.20
C THR A 165 14.89 4.93 60.91
N SER A 166 14.94 4.78 62.24
CA SER A 166 16.09 5.24 63.03
C SER A 166 17.32 4.36 62.83
N SER A 167 18.52 4.86 63.14
CA SER A 167 19.75 4.05 63.07
C SER A 167 19.70 2.82 63.99
N ALA A 168 19.02 2.91 65.14
CA ALA A 168 18.83 1.80 66.06
C ALA A 168 17.96 0.70 65.45
N ASP A 169 16.91 1.07 64.71
CA ASP A 169 16.04 0.12 64.03
C ASP A 169 16.78 -0.62 62.90
N VAL A 170 17.67 0.09 62.19
CA VAL A 170 18.54 -0.50 61.16
C VAL A 170 19.52 -1.50 61.77
N GLU A 171 20.18 -1.16 62.89
CA GLU A 171 21.10 -2.07 63.59
C GLU A 171 20.39 -3.31 64.13
N GLN A 172 19.20 -3.14 64.72
CA GLN A 172 18.39 -4.25 65.20
C GLN A 172 17.96 -5.17 64.03
N TRP A 173 17.55 -4.59 62.91
CA TRP A 173 17.19 -5.35 61.71
C TRP A 173 18.38 -6.12 61.13
N LEU A 174 19.56 -5.49 61.03
CA LEU A 174 20.80 -6.13 60.56
C LEU A 174 21.16 -7.32 61.45
N SER A 175 21.14 -7.13 62.78
CA SER A 175 21.44 -8.20 63.74
C SER A 175 20.44 -9.35 63.63
N ALA A 176 19.15 -9.07 63.48
CA ALA A 176 18.12 -10.09 63.30
C ALA A 176 18.27 -10.84 61.96
N ALA A 177 18.74 -10.16 60.92
CA ALA A 177 18.99 -10.72 59.59
C ALA A 177 20.34 -11.44 59.45
N GLY A 178 21.21 -11.38 60.48
CA GLY A 178 22.54 -12.01 60.49
C GLY A 178 23.65 -11.18 59.83
N PHE A 179 23.44 -9.89 59.61
CA PHE A 179 24.42 -8.97 59.03
C PHE A 179 24.90 -7.97 60.08
N THR A 180 26.11 -7.43 59.88
CA THR A 180 26.73 -6.51 60.86
C THR A 180 27.16 -5.17 60.28
N ARG A 181 27.10 -5.01 58.95
CA ARG A 181 27.72 -3.86 58.28
C ARG A 181 26.85 -3.33 57.14
N VAL A 182 26.70 -2.01 57.13
CA VAL A 182 26.23 -1.22 56.00
C VAL A 182 27.44 -0.59 55.33
N HIS A 183 27.52 -0.68 54.00
CA HIS A 183 28.57 -0.04 53.22
C HIS A 183 28.22 1.43 52.96
N ARG A 184 26.97 1.70 52.57
CA ARG A 184 26.47 3.03 52.21
C ARG A 184 25.00 3.19 52.54
N GLU A 185 24.60 4.41 52.89
CA GLU A 185 23.20 4.83 53.05
C GLU A 185 22.88 5.92 52.02
N LEU A 186 21.72 5.83 51.38
CA LEU A 186 21.26 6.72 50.31
C LEU A 186 19.79 7.08 50.54
N GLU A 187 19.40 8.32 50.24
CA GLU A 187 17.98 8.67 50.11
C GLU A 187 17.53 8.48 48.66
N VAL A 188 16.42 7.75 48.47
CA VAL A 188 15.86 7.43 47.16
C VAL A 188 14.41 7.92 47.09
N ALA A 189 14.10 8.67 46.04
CA ALA A 189 12.72 9.10 45.78
C ALA A 189 11.86 7.89 45.36
N SER A 190 10.70 7.70 46.00
CA SER A 190 9.71 6.70 45.60
C SER A 190 8.34 7.34 45.34
N PRO A 191 7.45 6.70 44.55
CA PRO A 191 6.08 7.18 44.34
C PRO A 191 5.26 7.31 45.63
N THR A 192 5.70 6.65 46.71
CA THR A 192 5.04 6.63 48.02
C THR A 192 5.69 7.56 49.06
N GLY A 193 6.66 8.40 48.65
CA GLY A 193 7.46 9.25 49.54
C GLY A 193 8.97 8.93 49.49
N PRO A 194 9.84 9.73 50.14
CA PRO A 194 11.27 9.42 50.24
C PRO A 194 11.48 8.10 51.02
N ARG A 195 12.45 7.29 50.60
CA ARG A 195 12.87 6.05 51.26
C ARG A 195 14.36 6.09 51.54
N LYS A 196 14.79 5.41 52.60
CA LYS A 196 16.19 5.22 52.95
C LYS A 196 16.67 3.88 52.37
N ARG A 197 17.57 3.92 51.38
CA ARG A 197 18.22 2.75 50.79
C ARG A 197 19.53 2.49 51.51
N ILE A 198 19.65 1.30 52.13
CA ILE A 198 20.88 0.84 52.76
C ILE A 198 21.52 -0.26 51.89
N GLU A 199 22.84 -0.23 51.77
CA GLU A 199 23.60 -1.24 51.04
C GLU A 199 24.33 -2.15 52.04
N VAL A 200 23.82 -3.35 52.24
CA VAL A 200 24.30 -4.28 53.28
C VAL A 200 25.43 -5.13 52.74
N VAL A 201 26.53 -5.26 53.48
CA VAL A 201 27.69 -6.07 53.08
C VAL A 201 27.37 -7.55 53.32
N ALA A 202 27.36 -8.35 52.25
CA ALA A 202 27.21 -9.80 52.33
C ALA A 202 28.56 -10.51 52.51
N ASP A 203 29.57 -10.16 51.70
CA ASP A 203 30.92 -10.75 51.81
C ASP A 203 31.99 -9.80 51.25
N ARG A 204 33.26 -10.09 51.55
CA ARG A 204 34.43 -9.35 51.08
C ARG A 204 35.61 -10.30 50.83
N PHE A 205 36.21 -10.23 49.65
CA PHE A 205 37.31 -11.11 49.29
C PHE A 205 38.15 -10.55 48.15
N ARG A 206 39.33 -11.12 47.92
CA ARG A 206 40.05 -10.99 46.65
C ARG A 206 39.74 -12.23 45.82
N LEU A 207 39.41 -12.04 44.54
CA LEU A 207 38.91 -13.13 43.72
C LEU A 207 39.96 -14.24 43.53
N SER A 208 41.25 -13.88 43.47
CA SER A 208 42.36 -14.84 43.38
C SER A 208 42.49 -15.78 44.58
N LYS A 209 42.01 -15.38 45.77
CA LYS A 209 42.13 -16.13 47.03
C LYS A 209 40.81 -16.73 47.52
N ALA A 210 39.71 -16.48 46.80
CA ALA A 210 38.37 -16.95 47.18
C ALA A 210 38.04 -18.26 46.47
N GLU A 211 37.49 -19.22 47.21
CA GLU A 211 36.92 -20.43 46.61
C GLU A 211 35.64 -20.10 45.84
N GLN A 212 35.47 -20.73 44.67
CA GLN A 212 34.30 -20.48 43.81
C GLN A 212 32.98 -20.74 44.53
N ALA A 213 32.89 -21.78 45.36
CA ALA A 213 31.67 -22.13 46.10
C ALA A 213 31.23 -20.99 47.04
N ARG A 214 32.16 -20.41 47.79
CA ARG A 214 31.89 -19.27 48.69
C ARG A 214 31.36 -18.05 47.93
N VAL A 215 31.96 -17.74 46.78
CA VAL A 215 31.52 -16.58 45.98
C VAL A 215 30.14 -16.81 45.37
N MET A 216 29.87 -18.01 44.89
CA MET A 216 28.55 -18.39 44.37
C MET A 216 27.46 -18.27 45.44
N GLU A 217 27.72 -18.78 46.65
CA GLU A 217 26.79 -18.66 47.79
C GLU A 217 26.53 -17.20 48.18
N ALA A 218 27.58 -16.37 48.22
CA ALA A 218 27.44 -14.94 48.49
C ALA A 218 26.60 -14.21 47.41
N LEU A 219 26.79 -14.57 46.13
CA LEU A 219 26.01 -14.01 45.02
C LEU A 219 24.54 -14.43 45.07
N GLU A 220 24.26 -15.70 45.36
CA GLU A 220 22.89 -16.21 45.56
C GLU A 220 22.20 -15.50 46.73
N LEU A 221 22.90 -15.33 47.85
CA LEU A 221 22.40 -14.59 49.01
C LEU A 221 22.08 -13.13 48.66
N CYS A 222 22.99 -12.42 47.97
CA CYS A 222 22.76 -11.05 47.54
C CYS A 222 21.55 -10.94 46.61
N LEU A 223 21.43 -11.81 45.61
CA LEU A 223 20.27 -11.81 44.70
C LEU A 223 18.97 -12.09 45.44
N HIS A 224 18.97 -13.03 46.39
CA HIS A 224 17.77 -13.37 47.14
C HIS A 224 17.33 -12.24 48.09
N ARG A 225 18.27 -11.65 48.84
CA ARG A 225 17.99 -10.61 49.84
C ARG A 225 17.83 -9.21 49.25
N GLY A 226 18.52 -8.91 48.14
CA GLY A 226 18.50 -7.62 47.46
C GLY A 226 17.35 -7.42 46.47
N GLY A 227 16.31 -8.26 46.52
CA GLY A 227 15.20 -8.21 45.54
C GLY A 227 15.66 -8.47 44.10
N GLY A 228 16.71 -9.27 43.93
CA GLY A 228 17.34 -9.55 42.65
C GLY A 228 18.49 -8.61 42.27
N LYS A 229 19.00 -7.75 43.16
CA LYS A 229 20.09 -6.81 42.85
C LYS A 229 21.37 -7.15 43.62
N VAL A 230 22.52 -7.04 42.96
CA VAL A 230 23.85 -7.17 43.57
C VAL A 230 24.69 -5.96 43.21
N LEU A 231 25.37 -5.41 44.22
CA LEU A 231 26.32 -4.31 44.09
C LEU A 231 27.70 -4.84 44.46
N VAL A 232 28.69 -4.67 43.60
CA VAL A 232 30.06 -5.11 43.84
C VAL A 232 30.97 -3.90 43.77
N TYR A 233 31.54 -3.53 44.91
CA TYR A 233 32.51 -2.45 44.99
C TYR A 233 33.92 -3.02 44.82
N ALA A 234 34.59 -2.64 43.74
CA ALA A 234 36.00 -2.95 43.49
C ALA A 234 36.87 -1.85 44.10
N MET A 235 37.54 -2.17 45.20
CA MET A 235 38.40 -1.23 45.92
C MET A 235 39.80 -1.21 45.25
N PRO A 236 40.30 -0.03 44.81
CA PRO A 236 41.66 0.08 44.27
C PRO A 236 42.72 -0.16 45.36
N GLU A 237 43.93 -0.55 44.97
CA GLU A 237 45.05 -0.79 45.91
C GLU A 237 45.68 0.51 46.49
N GLY A 238 45.13 1.70 46.20
CA GLY A 238 45.59 3.01 46.68
C GLY A 238 44.45 4.01 46.96
N GLU A 239 44.78 5.31 47.09
CA GLU A 239 43.79 6.40 47.24
C GLU A 239 43.06 6.65 45.91
N GLY A 240 41.96 5.94 45.70
CA GLY A 240 41.06 6.13 44.56
C GLY A 240 39.62 5.77 44.94
N GLU A 241 38.65 6.31 44.21
CA GLU A 241 37.25 5.97 44.43
C GLU A 241 36.97 4.50 44.02
N PRO A 242 36.17 3.76 44.79
CA PRO A 242 35.83 2.38 44.45
C PRO A 242 34.97 2.35 43.19
N GLU A 243 35.31 1.45 42.26
CA GLU A 243 34.52 1.23 41.06
C GLU A 243 33.31 0.33 41.41
N LEU A 244 32.11 0.79 41.08
CA LEU A 244 30.87 0.06 41.38
C LEU A 244 30.42 -0.75 40.17
N TRP A 245 30.34 -2.07 40.33
CA TRP A 245 29.75 -2.99 39.36
C TRP A 245 28.39 -3.46 39.85
N ARG A 246 27.35 -3.23 39.04
CA ARG A 246 25.98 -3.58 39.41
C ARG A 246 25.49 -4.75 38.56
N TYR A 247 24.72 -5.64 39.18
CA TYR A 247 24.11 -6.82 38.54
C TYR A 247 22.67 -6.96 38.99
N SER A 248 21.84 -7.58 38.15
CA SER A 248 20.45 -7.87 38.53
C SER A 248 19.86 -9.12 37.88
N SER A 249 18.98 -9.81 38.61
CA SER A 249 18.18 -10.91 38.08
C SER A 249 16.96 -10.41 37.30
N GLY A 250 16.54 -11.24 36.35
CA GLY A 250 15.54 -10.89 35.33
C GLY A 250 16.02 -9.82 34.36
N LEU A 251 15.14 -9.38 33.46
CA LEU A 251 15.43 -8.31 32.52
C LEU A 251 15.32 -6.95 33.21
N HIS A 252 16.38 -6.58 33.92
CA HIS A 252 16.48 -5.34 34.67
C HIS A 252 17.81 -4.66 34.36
N CYS A 253 17.80 -3.35 34.11
CA CYS A 253 19.02 -2.57 33.95
C CYS A 253 19.44 -2.03 35.32
N PRO A 254 20.61 -2.44 35.85
CA PRO A 254 21.01 -2.03 37.18
C PRO A 254 21.53 -0.58 37.26
N GLU A 255 21.78 0.07 36.12
CA GLU A 255 22.19 1.48 36.05
C GLU A 255 20.99 2.44 36.03
N SER A 256 19.94 2.11 35.26
CA SER A 256 18.73 2.95 35.13
C SER A 256 17.62 2.59 36.13
N ASP A 257 17.76 1.45 36.83
CA ASP A 257 16.74 0.85 37.69
C ASP A 257 15.43 0.50 36.96
N GLN A 258 15.48 0.34 35.63
CA GLN A 258 14.32 -0.01 34.81
C GLN A 258 14.20 -1.54 34.63
N ARG A 259 12.95 -2.04 34.77
CA ARG A 259 12.59 -3.44 34.52
C ARG A 259 11.82 -3.58 33.21
N TYR A 260 12.11 -4.64 32.48
CA TYR A 260 11.55 -4.97 31.18
C TYR A 260 10.82 -6.30 31.20
N SER A 261 9.92 -6.49 30.24
CA SER A 261 9.20 -7.75 30.07
C SER A 261 9.97 -8.69 29.12
N PRO A 262 9.84 -10.02 29.28
CA PRO A 262 10.34 -10.97 28.30
C PRO A 262 9.75 -10.70 26.92
N ALA A 263 10.57 -10.84 25.88
CA ALA A 263 10.13 -10.67 24.51
C ALA A 263 9.09 -11.75 24.14
N THR A 264 7.97 -11.30 23.59
CA THR A 264 6.97 -12.18 22.96
C THR A 264 6.81 -11.76 21.50
N PRO A 265 6.40 -12.66 20.58
CA PRO A 265 6.16 -12.27 19.19
C PRO A 265 5.16 -11.13 19.03
N GLY A 266 4.20 -11.00 19.97
CA GLY A 266 3.23 -9.91 20.03
C GLY A 266 3.85 -8.53 20.27
N LEU A 267 5.00 -8.45 20.95
CA LEU A 267 5.73 -7.20 21.18
C LEU A 267 6.25 -6.58 19.87
N PHE A 268 6.65 -7.41 18.92
CA PHE A 268 7.17 -6.97 17.61
C PHE A 268 6.07 -6.86 16.53
N SER A 269 4.79 -6.91 16.93
CA SER A 269 3.66 -6.84 16.02
C SER A 269 2.91 -5.52 16.19
N PHE A 270 2.92 -4.68 15.15
CA PHE A 270 2.09 -3.47 15.10
C PHE A 270 0.59 -3.76 14.92
N ASN A 271 0.21 -5.02 14.71
CA ASN A 271 -1.19 -5.46 14.70
C ASN A 271 -1.66 -5.93 16.09
N SER A 272 -0.74 -6.10 17.05
CA SER A 272 -1.06 -6.49 18.42
C SER A 272 -1.07 -5.24 19.33
N PRO A 273 -2.06 -5.07 20.23
CA PRO A 273 -2.04 -3.99 21.23
C PRO A 273 -0.80 -4.00 22.14
N VAL A 274 -0.14 -5.16 22.29
CA VAL A 274 1.09 -5.31 23.08
C VAL A 274 2.22 -4.51 22.45
N GLY A 275 2.46 -4.70 21.15
CA GLY A 275 3.56 -4.05 20.42
C GLY A 275 3.19 -2.74 19.73
N ALA A 276 1.92 -2.52 19.38
CA ALA A 276 1.49 -1.37 18.60
C ALA A 276 1.61 -0.05 19.37
N CYS A 277 2.09 1.00 18.70
CA CYS A 277 2.08 2.36 19.22
C CYS A 277 0.66 2.77 19.63
N GLU A 278 0.52 3.35 20.82
CA GLU A 278 -0.79 3.65 21.42
C GLU A 278 -1.52 4.79 20.69
N VAL A 279 -0.76 5.77 20.19
CA VAL A 279 -1.30 6.95 19.50
C VAL A 279 -1.84 6.58 18.13
N CYS A 280 -1.03 5.93 17.30
CA CYS A 280 -1.44 5.55 15.94
C CYS A 280 -2.05 4.15 15.86
N ARG A 281 -2.13 3.40 16.96
CA ARG A 281 -2.65 2.02 17.00
C ARG A 281 -2.07 1.12 15.90
N GLY A 282 -0.76 1.25 15.66
CA GLY A 282 -0.05 0.46 14.65
C GLY A 282 -0.15 0.94 13.20
N PHE A 283 -0.78 2.10 12.93
CA PHE A 283 -0.88 2.63 11.56
C PHE A 283 0.39 3.38 11.11
N GLY A 284 1.29 3.77 12.03
CA GLY A 284 2.47 4.61 11.75
C GLY A 284 2.15 6.08 11.44
N ARG A 285 0.88 6.40 11.26
CA ARG A 285 0.39 7.70 10.84
C ARG A 285 -0.86 8.09 11.60
N VAL A 286 -1.08 9.37 11.75
CA VAL A 286 -2.26 9.95 12.38
C VAL A 286 -2.99 10.82 11.38
N ILE A 287 -4.32 10.87 11.50
CA ILE A 287 -5.12 11.77 10.69
C ILE A 287 -4.96 13.16 11.29
N GLY A 288 -4.37 14.07 10.51
CA GLY A 288 -4.16 15.47 10.89
C GLY A 288 -4.81 16.39 9.88
N VAL A 289 -4.90 17.68 10.23
CA VAL A 289 -5.34 18.72 9.29
C VAL A 289 -4.19 19.04 8.33
N ASP A 290 -4.45 18.94 7.03
CA ASP A 290 -3.48 19.24 5.99
C ASP A 290 -3.48 20.74 5.67
N ARG A 291 -2.34 21.40 5.84
CA ARG A 291 -2.20 22.83 5.56
C ARG A 291 -2.44 23.16 4.07
N GLY A 292 -2.03 22.28 3.15
CA GLY A 292 -2.23 22.46 1.71
C GLY A 292 -3.70 22.32 1.29
N LEU A 293 -4.47 21.45 1.95
CA LEU A 293 -5.92 21.36 1.70
C LEU A 293 -6.67 22.58 2.25
N VAL A 294 -6.20 23.13 3.37
CA VAL A 294 -6.79 24.33 4.01
C VAL A 294 -6.46 25.59 3.23
N ILE A 295 -5.24 25.70 2.71
CA ILE A 295 -4.73 26.84 1.93
C ILE A 295 -4.22 26.32 0.58
N PRO A 296 -5.13 26.03 -0.37
CA PRO A 296 -4.76 25.42 -1.65
C PRO A 296 -4.09 26.39 -2.60
N ASP A 297 -4.42 27.68 -2.51
CA ASP A 297 -3.85 28.75 -3.35
C ASP A 297 -3.09 29.75 -2.49
N GLU A 298 -1.77 29.59 -2.45
CA GLU A 298 -0.89 30.45 -1.65
C GLU A 298 -0.67 31.84 -2.25
N ARG A 299 -1.15 32.10 -3.48
CA ARG A 299 -1.09 33.44 -4.10
C ARG A 299 -2.19 34.34 -3.58
N LYS A 300 -3.22 33.78 -2.94
CA LYS A 300 -4.29 34.57 -2.33
C LYS A 300 -3.81 35.22 -1.05
N THR A 301 -4.32 36.43 -0.83
CA THR A 301 -4.16 37.15 0.43
C THR A 301 -5.16 36.62 1.46
N LEU A 302 -4.95 36.92 2.75
CA LEU A 302 -5.93 36.55 3.79
C LEU A 302 -7.30 37.16 3.50
N ARG A 303 -7.34 38.41 2.99
CA ARG A 303 -8.58 39.10 2.60
C ARG A 303 -9.27 38.44 1.41
N ALA A 304 -8.51 37.98 0.42
CA ALA A 304 -9.04 37.27 -0.75
C ALA A 304 -9.46 35.82 -0.45
N GLY A 305 -9.47 35.42 0.83
CA GLY A 305 -9.94 34.11 1.27
C GLY A 305 -8.93 32.98 1.05
N ALA A 306 -7.66 33.21 1.42
CA ALA A 306 -6.63 32.16 1.36
C ALA A 306 -7.00 30.91 2.18
N VAL A 307 -7.67 31.08 3.33
CA VAL A 307 -8.11 29.97 4.20
C VAL A 307 -9.48 29.46 3.74
N LYS A 308 -9.49 28.37 2.97
CA LYS A 308 -10.69 27.84 2.30
C LYS A 308 -11.82 27.37 3.24
N PRO A 309 -11.57 26.67 4.37
CA PRO A 309 -12.63 26.14 5.23
C PRO A 309 -13.60 27.18 5.79
N ILE A 310 -13.14 28.42 5.97
CA ILE A 310 -13.92 29.51 6.58
C ILE A 310 -14.59 30.43 5.55
N GLN A 311 -14.48 30.13 4.25
CA GLN A 311 -15.11 30.93 3.18
C GLN A 311 -16.57 30.55 2.91
N THR A 312 -17.11 29.54 3.59
CA THR A 312 -18.52 29.15 3.43
C THR A 312 -19.42 30.07 4.26
N PRO A 313 -20.68 30.30 3.84
CA PRO A 313 -21.62 31.16 4.58
C PRO A 313 -21.76 30.81 6.06
N THR A 314 -21.64 29.53 6.41
CA THR A 314 -21.74 29.02 7.80
C THR A 314 -20.58 29.47 8.70
N TYR A 315 -19.41 29.80 8.15
CA TYR A 315 -18.20 30.13 8.92
C TYR A 315 -17.65 31.52 8.57
N GLN A 316 -18.48 32.37 7.96
CA GLN A 316 -18.10 33.74 7.59
C GLN A 316 -17.63 34.55 8.81
N GLU A 317 -18.26 34.36 9.98
CA GLU A 317 -17.84 34.99 11.23
C GLU A 317 -16.37 34.69 11.58
N CYS A 318 -15.89 33.48 11.29
CA CYS A 318 -14.49 33.11 11.53
C CYS A 318 -13.52 33.86 10.62
N GLN A 319 -13.93 34.14 9.37
CA GLN A 319 -13.16 34.98 8.45
C GLN A 319 -13.12 36.43 8.95
N ASP A 320 -14.24 36.94 9.46
CA ASP A 320 -14.32 38.30 10.00
C ASP A 320 -13.47 38.47 11.26
N ASP A 321 -13.46 37.47 12.14
CA ASP A 321 -12.59 37.40 13.32
C ASP A 321 -11.11 37.38 12.93
N LEU A 322 -10.73 36.56 11.95
CA LEU A 322 -9.37 36.53 11.41
C LEU A 322 -8.96 37.91 10.89
N MET A 323 -9.83 38.60 10.14
CA MET A 323 -9.53 39.93 9.60
C MET A 323 -9.40 41.01 10.67
N ARG A 324 -10.19 40.93 11.74
CA ARG A 324 -10.16 41.87 12.87
C ARG A 324 -8.87 41.71 13.66
N HIS A 325 -8.61 40.50 14.15
CA HIS A 325 -7.43 40.24 14.98
C HIS A 325 -6.12 40.34 14.20
N ALA A 326 -6.12 40.02 12.89
CA ALA A 326 -4.95 40.27 12.05
C ALA A 326 -4.61 41.77 11.99
N GLY A 327 -5.62 42.64 11.95
CA GLY A 327 -5.42 44.10 12.01
C GLY A 327 -4.81 44.56 13.32
N GLU A 328 -5.30 44.04 14.45
CA GLU A 328 -4.80 44.36 15.80
C GLU A 328 -3.37 43.84 16.04
N ALA A 329 -3.06 42.65 15.53
CA ALA A 329 -1.76 42.00 15.70
C ALA A 329 -0.71 42.42 14.65
N GLY A 330 -1.04 43.33 13.73
CA GLY A 330 -0.14 43.79 12.67
C GLY A 330 0.19 42.73 11.60
N ILE A 331 -0.68 41.75 11.42
CA ILE A 331 -0.52 40.69 10.41
C ILE A 331 -0.99 41.23 9.05
N PRO A 332 -0.16 41.18 7.99
CA PRO A 332 -0.54 41.66 6.66
C PRO A 332 -1.74 40.88 6.10
N ARG A 333 -2.80 41.61 5.72
CA ARG A 333 -4.05 41.03 5.19
C ARG A 333 -4.10 40.96 3.67
N ASP A 334 -3.31 41.81 3.03
CA ASP A 334 -3.28 42.05 1.59
C ASP A 334 -1.97 41.56 0.94
N THR A 335 -1.12 40.88 1.72
CA THR A 335 0.06 40.15 1.25
C THR A 335 -0.35 38.71 0.91
N PRO A 336 0.07 38.17 -0.26
CA PRO A 336 -0.10 36.76 -0.59
C PRO A 336 0.43 35.82 0.49
N TRP A 337 -0.24 34.69 0.73
CA TRP A 337 0.15 33.73 1.77
C TRP A 337 1.61 33.27 1.66
N ASN A 338 2.10 33.00 0.45
CA ASN A 338 3.50 32.60 0.20
C ASN A 338 4.54 33.69 0.50
N GLN A 339 4.13 34.95 0.64
CA GLN A 339 5.00 36.08 1.00
C GLN A 339 4.93 36.43 2.49
N LEU A 340 4.03 35.81 3.26
CA LEU A 340 4.00 35.94 4.72
C LEU A 340 5.21 35.24 5.35
N SER A 341 5.78 35.84 6.38
CA SER A 341 6.85 35.21 7.18
C SER A 341 6.33 33.97 7.92
N ALA A 342 7.22 33.04 8.28
CA ALA A 342 6.86 31.81 8.99
C ALA A 342 6.15 32.10 10.32
N THR A 343 6.52 33.16 11.04
CA THR A 343 5.87 33.58 12.29
C THR A 343 4.45 34.11 12.05
N GLN A 344 4.23 34.85 10.97
CA GLN A 344 2.89 35.32 10.57
C GLN A 344 1.99 34.15 10.16
N GLN A 345 2.50 33.21 9.37
CA GLN A 345 1.77 31.99 9.02
C GLN A 345 1.45 31.15 10.27
N ASP A 346 2.40 31.05 11.20
CA ASP A 346 2.20 30.34 12.45
C ASP A 346 1.13 30.99 13.32
N TRP A 347 1.11 32.33 13.41
CA TRP A 347 0.06 33.07 14.12
C TRP A 347 -1.33 32.79 13.53
N VAL A 348 -1.47 32.75 12.19
CA VAL A 348 -2.75 32.41 11.56
C VAL A 348 -3.17 30.98 11.92
N TRP A 349 -2.21 30.04 11.93
CA TRP A 349 -2.49 28.63 12.19
C TRP A 349 -2.75 28.31 13.67
N ASN A 350 -1.85 28.71 14.57
CA ASN A 350 -1.86 28.39 16.00
C ASN A 350 -2.56 29.45 16.86
N GLY A 351 -2.87 30.62 16.30
CA GLY A 351 -3.52 31.71 17.03
C GLY A 351 -2.56 32.61 17.79
N THR A 352 -3.12 33.51 18.59
CA THR A 352 -2.36 34.38 19.50
C THR A 352 -1.62 33.53 20.55
N PRO A 353 -0.34 33.82 20.87
CA PRO A 353 0.38 33.18 21.97
C PRO A 353 -0.35 33.34 23.31
N HIS A 354 -0.17 32.39 24.23
CA HIS A 354 -0.82 32.40 25.55
C HIS A 354 -2.35 32.51 25.49
N TRP A 355 -2.97 31.55 24.78
CA TRP A 355 -4.42 31.43 24.66
C TRP A 355 -5.12 31.28 26.03
N THR A 356 -6.02 32.21 26.35
CA THR A 356 -6.77 32.23 27.62
C THR A 356 -8.19 31.67 27.51
N GLY A 357 -8.64 31.32 26.29
CA GLY A 357 -10.00 30.84 26.03
C GLY A 357 -10.98 31.91 25.53
N ASP A 358 -10.61 33.19 25.56
CA ASP A 358 -11.47 34.30 25.15
C ASP A 358 -11.33 34.62 23.64
N TRP A 359 -12.17 33.98 22.83
CA TRP A 359 -12.20 34.16 21.37
C TRP A 359 -12.62 35.56 20.91
N LYS A 360 -13.22 36.38 21.79
CA LYS A 360 -13.57 37.76 21.42
C LYS A 360 -12.36 38.69 21.44
N ARG A 361 -11.33 38.34 22.22
CA ARG A 361 -10.13 39.16 22.45
C ARG A 361 -8.88 38.58 21.81
N GLN A 362 -8.85 37.27 21.59
CA GLN A 362 -7.69 36.58 21.03
C GLN A 362 -8.08 35.79 19.78
N TRP A 363 -7.19 35.80 18.78
CA TRP A 363 -7.32 34.91 17.65
C TRP A 363 -7.05 33.48 18.09
N TYR A 364 -8.04 32.60 17.95
CA TYR A 364 -7.96 31.20 18.38
C TYR A 364 -7.10 30.34 17.45
N GLY A 365 -6.90 30.75 16.18
CA GLY A 365 -6.12 29.99 15.21
C GLY A 365 -6.91 28.92 14.47
N ILE A 366 -6.52 28.66 13.21
CA ILE A 366 -7.17 27.64 12.38
C ILE A 366 -7.06 26.24 12.98
N LYS A 367 -5.98 25.92 13.70
CA LYS A 367 -5.84 24.64 14.39
C LYS A 367 -6.97 24.41 15.41
N ARG A 368 -7.27 25.40 16.25
CA ARG A 368 -8.34 25.32 17.25
C ARG A 368 -9.73 25.33 16.63
N PHE A 369 -9.91 25.98 15.47
CA PHE A 369 -11.13 25.85 14.67
C PHE A 369 -11.41 24.39 14.30
N PHE A 370 -10.38 23.64 13.86
CA PHE A 370 -10.53 22.22 13.57
C PHE A 370 -10.77 21.38 14.83
N GLU A 371 -10.07 21.65 15.95
CA GLU A 371 -10.33 20.99 17.24
C GLU A 371 -11.80 21.18 17.69
N TYR A 372 -12.35 22.39 17.49
CA TYR A 372 -13.76 22.66 17.72
C TYR A 372 -14.69 21.85 16.80
N LEU A 373 -14.38 21.77 15.51
CA LEU A 373 -15.14 20.91 14.59
C LEU A 373 -15.07 19.43 14.99
N GLU A 374 -13.93 18.96 15.49
CA GLU A 374 -13.75 17.59 15.97
C GLU A 374 -14.64 17.26 17.17
N SER A 375 -14.83 18.21 18.09
CA SER A 375 -15.79 18.06 19.20
C SER A 375 -17.23 17.83 18.71
N LYS A 376 -17.53 18.26 17.46
CA LYS A 376 -18.83 18.11 16.79
C LYS A 376 -18.86 16.99 15.75
N ALA A 377 -17.86 16.10 15.73
CA ALA A 377 -17.76 15.01 14.76
C ALA A 377 -18.92 14.00 14.82
N TYR A 378 -19.79 14.04 15.83
CA TYR A 378 -21.03 13.26 15.86
C TYR A 378 -22.03 13.68 14.76
N LYS A 379 -21.92 14.91 14.21
CA LYS A 379 -22.76 15.40 13.11
C LYS A 379 -22.19 14.97 11.75
N MET A 380 -23.02 14.35 10.90
CA MET A 380 -22.61 13.80 9.60
C MET A 380 -21.97 14.85 8.66
N HIS A 381 -22.58 16.04 8.50
CA HIS A 381 -22.04 17.09 7.64
C HIS A 381 -20.68 17.63 8.13
N ILE A 382 -20.42 17.61 9.44
CA ILE A 382 -19.11 17.99 10.01
C ILE A 382 -18.06 16.93 9.69
N ARG A 383 -18.41 15.64 9.76
CA ARG A 383 -17.50 14.56 9.33
C ARG A 383 -17.10 14.69 7.87
N VAL A 384 -18.08 15.01 7.00
CA VAL A 384 -17.84 15.25 5.56
C VAL A 384 -16.98 16.49 5.32
N LEU A 385 -17.14 17.53 6.15
CA LEU A 385 -16.27 18.71 6.08
C LEU A 385 -14.84 18.38 6.50
N LEU A 386 -14.67 17.74 7.66
CA LEU A 386 -13.37 17.33 8.20
C LEU A 386 -12.63 16.41 7.22
N SER A 387 -13.31 15.47 6.57
CA SER A 387 -12.67 14.55 5.61
C SER A 387 -12.07 15.26 4.39
N LYS A 388 -12.52 16.48 4.05
CA LYS A 388 -11.98 17.26 2.92
C LYS A 388 -10.65 17.95 3.22
N TYR A 389 -10.32 18.13 4.50
CA TYR A 389 -9.14 18.90 4.95
C TYR A 389 -8.17 18.06 5.78
N ARG A 390 -8.40 16.76 5.84
CA ARG A 390 -7.58 15.83 6.59
C ARG A 390 -6.67 15.05 5.67
N SER A 391 -5.40 14.92 6.05
CA SER A 391 -4.46 14.00 5.42
C SER A 391 -3.82 13.12 6.50
N TYR A 392 -3.12 12.08 6.05
CA TYR A 392 -2.35 11.24 6.95
C TYR A 392 -0.94 11.81 7.09
N THR A 393 -0.54 12.12 8.32
CA THR A 393 0.81 12.57 8.66
C THR A 393 1.52 11.52 9.49
N THR A 394 2.85 11.49 9.44
CA THR A 394 3.66 10.57 10.25
C THR A 394 3.34 10.76 11.73
N CYS A 395 3.17 9.65 12.45
CA CYS A 395 2.84 9.71 13.87
C CYS A 395 4.02 10.29 14.66
N GLY A 396 3.81 11.39 15.39
CA GLY A 396 4.88 12.02 16.19
C GLY A 396 5.40 11.17 17.36
N SER A 397 4.59 10.22 17.86
CA SER A 397 4.98 9.37 19.01
C SER A 397 5.91 8.21 18.61
N CYS A 398 5.66 7.54 17.48
CA CYS A 398 6.51 6.45 17.00
C CYS A 398 7.37 6.83 15.79
N GLN A 399 7.24 8.06 15.29
CA GLN A 399 7.94 8.57 14.09
C GLN A 399 7.79 7.64 12.87
N GLY A 400 6.62 7.02 12.71
CA GLY A 400 6.34 6.09 11.62
C GLY A 400 6.61 4.61 11.93
N ALA A 401 7.30 4.30 13.04
CA ALA A 401 7.70 2.92 13.37
C ALA A 401 6.57 1.96 13.72
N ARG A 402 5.35 2.47 13.95
CA ARG A 402 4.12 1.71 14.26
C ARG A 402 4.15 0.94 15.59
N LEU A 403 5.32 0.81 16.20
CA LEU A 403 5.58 0.04 17.41
C LEU A 403 5.81 0.97 18.62
N LYS A 404 5.67 0.39 19.82
CA LYS A 404 6.09 1.01 21.09
C LYS A 404 7.61 1.05 21.17
N THR A 405 8.13 2.01 21.93
CA THR A 405 9.58 2.16 22.17
C THR A 405 10.20 0.87 22.71
N GLU A 406 9.52 0.15 23.61
CA GLU A 406 9.99 -1.12 24.17
C GLU A 406 10.38 -2.16 23.11
N ALA A 407 9.61 -2.26 22.01
CA ALA A 407 9.91 -3.19 20.92
C ALA A 407 11.16 -2.78 20.12
N LEU A 408 11.47 -1.49 20.07
CA LEU A 408 12.60 -0.93 19.32
C LEU A 408 13.93 -1.02 20.08
N LEU A 409 13.89 -1.38 21.37
CA LEU A 409 15.07 -1.59 22.20
C LEU A 409 15.76 -2.94 21.94
N TRP A 410 15.06 -3.89 21.32
CA TRP A 410 15.59 -5.19 20.96
C TRP A 410 16.33 -5.10 19.63
N ARG A 411 17.56 -5.62 19.57
CA ARG A 411 18.42 -5.55 18.39
C ARG A 411 18.97 -6.92 18.01
N LEU A 412 19.07 -7.17 16.71
CA LEU A 412 19.53 -8.43 16.15
C LEU A 412 20.87 -8.24 15.41
N GLY A 413 21.82 -9.14 15.64
CA GLY A 413 23.14 -9.15 15.00
C GLY A 413 24.20 -8.29 15.71
N SER A 414 25.37 -8.22 15.10
CA SER A 414 26.55 -7.49 15.55
C SER A 414 26.62 -6.07 14.96
N LEU A 415 27.54 -5.24 15.47
CA LEU A 415 27.76 -3.90 14.93
C LEU A 415 28.29 -3.93 13.49
N GLU A 416 29.17 -4.89 13.17
CA GLU A 416 29.77 -5.05 11.84
C GLU A 416 28.70 -5.41 10.80
N GLU A 417 27.87 -6.41 11.09
CA GLU A 417 26.75 -6.82 10.23
C GLU A 417 25.77 -5.66 9.99
N ALA A 418 25.44 -4.90 11.05
CA ALA A 418 24.56 -3.73 10.96
C ALA A 418 25.16 -2.63 10.06
N CYS A 419 26.43 -2.28 10.26
CA CYS A 419 27.14 -1.26 9.47
C CYS A 419 27.31 -1.66 7.99
N ALA A 420 27.39 -2.95 7.68
CA ALA A 420 27.54 -3.43 6.31
C ALA A 420 26.31 -3.14 5.42
N VAL A 421 25.13 -3.04 6.03
CA VAL A 421 23.85 -2.85 5.30
C VAL A 421 23.18 -1.51 5.56
N MET A 422 23.44 -0.86 6.71
CA MET A 422 22.84 0.41 7.09
C MET A 422 23.88 1.36 7.70
N PRO A 423 24.07 2.58 7.14
CA PRO A 423 24.88 3.61 7.79
C PRO A 423 24.34 3.94 9.19
N ALA A 424 25.23 4.14 10.16
CA ALA A 424 24.84 4.41 11.54
C ALA A 424 23.92 5.64 11.68
N SER A 425 24.15 6.67 10.84
CA SER A 425 23.32 7.88 10.76
C SER A 425 21.89 7.64 10.26
N GLN A 426 21.62 6.52 9.59
CA GLN A 426 20.29 6.15 9.08
C GLN A 426 19.51 5.26 10.05
N ARG A 427 20.13 4.77 11.12
CA ARG A 427 19.44 3.97 12.14
C ARG A 427 18.38 4.81 12.85
N VAL A 428 17.25 4.16 13.13
CA VAL A 428 16.08 4.78 13.75
C VAL A 428 16.36 4.99 15.24
N LEU A 429 16.35 6.25 15.66
CA LEU A 429 16.39 6.61 17.08
C LEU A 429 14.98 6.50 17.66
N PRO A 430 14.71 5.58 18.59
CA PRO A 430 13.38 5.43 19.18
C PRO A 430 13.00 6.69 19.95
N HIS A 431 11.73 7.10 19.87
CA HIS A 431 11.27 8.28 20.62
C HIS A 431 11.18 7.96 22.12
N GLY A 432 11.67 8.88 22.96
CA GLY A 432 11.61 8.77 24.42
C GLY A 432 12.75 7.98 25.07
N VAL A 433 13.84 7.70 24.34
CA VAL A 433 15.08 7.17 24.94
C VAL A 433 15.88 8.27 25.64
N GLY A 434 16.63 7.92 26.68
CA GLY A 434 17.47 8.83 27.46
C GLY A 434 18.83 9.13 26.82
N TYR A 435 19.23 8.36 25.80
CA TYR A 435 20.51 8.48 25.12
C TYR A 435 20.40 9.18 23.76
N GLY A 436 21.48 9.85 23.35
CA GLY A 436 21.60 10.51 22.05
C GLY A 436 21.99 9.56 20.91
N ARG A 437 22.06 10.12 19.69
CA ARG A 437 22.45 9.37 18.48
C ARG A 437 23.86 8.75 18.59
N GLU A 438 24.79 9.41 19.27
CA GLU A 438 26.16 8.90 19.46
C GLU A 438 26.20 7.52 20.13
N VAL A 439 25.29 7.27 21.08
CA VAL A 439 25.17 5.96 21.75
C VAL A 439 24.54 4.95 20.79
N LEU A 440 23.44 5.31 20.12
CA LEU A 440 22.75 4.46 19.14
C LEU A 440 23.69 3.94 18.04
N GLU A 441 24.58 4.81 17.54
CA GLU A 441 25.52 4.47 16.47
C GLU A 441 26.56 3.43 16.90
N ARG A 442 26.86 3.34 18.20
CA ARG A 442 27.77 2.34 18.78
C ARG A 442 27.06 1.05 19.19
N LEU A 443 25.72 1.03 19.26
CA LEU A 443 24.98 -0.17 19.62
C LEU A 443 25.11 -1.26 18.53
N PRO A 444 25.27 -2.54 18.93
CA PRO A 444 25.33 -3.64 17.98
C PRO A 444 23.95 -3.93 17.38
N GLY A 445 23.96 -4.56 16.20
CA GLY A 445 22.76 -5.07 15.57
C GLY A 445 21.80 -3.99 15.07
N LEU A 446 20.64 -4.42 14.61
CA LEU A 446 19.56 -3.58 14.09
C LEU A 446 18.25 -3.86 14.84
N SER A 447 17.47 -2.81 15.11
CA SER A 447 16.12 -2.97 15.66
C SER A 447 15.16 -3.54 14.61
N VAL A 448 13.99 -4.01 15.04
CA VAL A 448 12.97 -4.50 14.10
C VAL A 448 12.59 -3.42 13.08
N GLN A 449 12.48 -2.15 13.49
CA GLN A 449 12.17 -1.05 12.57
C GLN A 449 13.30 -0.76 11.58
N ASP A 450 14.56 -0.89 12.01
CA ASP A 450 15.70 -0.73 11.12
C ASP A 450 15.63 -1.79 10.00
N LEU A 451 15.34 -3.06 10.33
CA LEU A 451 15.17 -4.12 9.34
C LEU A 451 13.95 -3.89 8.43
N MET A 452 12.86 -3.38 8.99
CA MET A 452 11.62 -3.11 8.25
C MET A 452 11.80 -2.01 7.18
N THR A 453 12.75 -1.09 7.37
CA THR A 453 13.00 0.04 6.47
C THR A 453 14.19 -0.17 5.53
N LEU A 454 14.91 -1.29 5.67
CA LEU A 454 15.95 -1.66 4.72
C LEU A 454 15.35 -2.06 3.37
N PRO A 455 15.98 -1.67 2.25
CA PRO A 455 15.70 -2.28 0.97
C PRO A 455 15.88 -3.81 1.07
N LEU A 456 14.97 -4.59 0.49
CA LEU A 456 14.96 -6.06 0.58
C LEU A 456 16.29 -6.68 0.12
N SER A 457 16.99 -6.07 -0.84
CA SER A 457 18.33 -6.48 -1.25
C SER A 457 19.38 -6.36 -0.14
N LYS A 458 19.31 -5.30 0.66
CA LYS A 458 20.17 -5.09 1.84
C LYS A 458 19.74 -5.95 3.01
N LEU A 459 18.43 -6.14 3.20
CA LEU A 459 17.90 -7.05 4.20
C LEU A 459 18.33 -8.50 3.93
N ARG A 460 18.31 -8.93 2.67
CA ARG A 460 18.87 -10.22 2.25
C ARG A 460 20.36 -10.33 2.59
N GLN A 461 21.17 -9.32 2.23
CA GLN A 461 22.60 -9.28 2.57
C GLN A 461 22.82 -9.42 4.08
N PHE A 462 21.99 -8.76 4.90
CA PHE A 462 22.04 -8.88 6.35
C PHE A 462 21.79 -10.31 6.81
N PHE A 463 20.70 -10.96 6.35
CA PHE A 463 20.39 -12.33 6.75
C PHE A 463 21.34 -13.39 6.18
N ASP A 464 21.95 -13.16 5.02
CA ASP A 464 22.97 -14.04 4.44
C ASP A 464 24.26 -14.06 5.29
N THR A 465 24.55 -12.96 6.01
CA THR A 465 25.75 -12.81 6.85
C THR A 465 25.49 -13.02 8.34
N LEU A 466 24.23 -12.83 8.78
CA LEU A 466 23.82 -12.93 10.17
C LEU A 466 24.19 -14.28 10.79
N LYS A 467 24.94 -14.23 11.90
CA LYS A 467 25.23 -15.38 12.75
C LYS A 467 24.48 -15.28 14.07
N LEU A 468 23.71 -16.31 14.41
CA LEU A 468 22.98 -16.36 15.68
C LEU A 468 23.78 -17.15 16.74
N PRO A 469 23.76 -16.70 18.01
CA PRO A 469 24.35 -17.47 19.09
C PRO A 469 23.56 -18.77 19.29
N GLY A 470 24.22 -19.92 19.16
CA GLY A 470 23.60 -21.23 19.38
C GLY A 470 23.14 -21.99 18.13
N GLU A 471 23.55 -21.57 16.91
CA GLU A 471 23.37 -22.36 15.67
C GLU A 471 24.13 -23.70 15.73
N GLY A 472 23.59 -24.64 16.50
CA GLY A 472 24.11 -25.99 16.68
C GLY A 472 23.32 -27.00 15.85
N GLY A 473 23.58 -27.04 14.54
CA GLY A 473 23.11 -28.09 13.63
C GLY A 473 21.72 -27.88 12.99
N SER A 474 21.44 -28.65 11.93
CA SER A 474 20.27 -28.49 11.04
C SER A 474 18.89 -28.79 11.67
N LYS A 475 18.83 -29.17 12.95
CA LYS A 475 17.58 -29.46 13.68
C LYS A 475 17.14 -28.33 14.62
N ASP A 476 17.89 -27.23 14.70
CA ASP A 476 17.53 -26.08 15.51
C ASP A 476 16.32 -25.33 14.89
N PRO A 477 15.23 -25.08 15.65
CA PRO A 477 14.12 -24.23 15.19
C PRO A 477 14.53 -22.86 14.65
N LEU A 478 15.61 -22.26 15.18
CA LEU A 478 16.13 -20.99 14.66
C LEU A 478 16.74 -21.14 13.27
N HIS A 479 17.36 -22.27 12.97
CA HIS A 479 17.91 -22.56 11.65
C HIS A 479 16.82 -22.67 10.59
N MET A 480 15.74 -23.42 10.87
CA MET A 480 14.58 -23.55 9.97
C MET A 480 13.91 -22.18 9.72
N LEU A 481 13.77 -21.37 10.77
CA LEU A 481 13.24 -20.02 10.67
C LEU A 481 14.12 -19.13 9.78
N MET A 482 15.44 -19.24 9.93
CA MET A 482 16.42 -18.51 9.14
C MET A 482 16.42 -18.91 7.66
N GLU A 483 16.33 -20.21 7.36
CA GLU A 483 16.21 -20.70 5.99
C GLU A 483 14.96 -20.15 5.29
N GLU A 484 13.83 -20.10 5.99
CA GLU A 484 12.58 -19.59 5.44
C GLU A 484 12.66 -18.08 5.15
N ILE A 485 13.22 -17.29 6.07
CA ILE A 485 13.46 -15.85 5.85
C ILE A 485 14.39 -15.64 4.65
N ARG A 486 15.53 -16.35 4.59
CA ARG A 486 16.50 -16.25 3.48
C ARG A 486 15.86 -16.64 2.15
N SER A 487 15.06 -17.70 2.12
CA SER A 487 14.41 -18.19 0.91
C SER A 487 13.42 -17.17 0.36
N ARG A 488 12.52 -16.63 1.20
CA ARG A 488 11.54 -15.61 0.79
C ARG A 488 12.20 -14.31 0.32
N LEU A 489 13.23 -13.84 1.02
CA LEU A 489 14.00 -12.66 0.63
C LEU A 489 14.72 -12.85 -0.71
N ARG A 490 15.28 -14.05 -0.94
CA ARG A 490 15.90 -14.41 -2.22
C ARG A 490 14.88 -14.35 -3.35
N PHE A 491 13.72 -15.00 -3.21
CA PHE A 491 12.68 -14.99 -4.25
C PHE A 491 12.21 -13.56 -4.56
N LEU A 492 11.98 -12.72 -3.54
CA LEU A 492 11.58 -11.31 -3.74
C LEU A 492 12.65 -10.53 -4.52
N CYS A 493 13.93 -10.76 -4.23
CA CYS A 493 15.02 -10.13 -4.97
C CYS A 493 15.14 -10.65 -6.40
N GLU A 494 14.95 -11.95 -6.62
CA GLU A 494 15.00 -12.59 -7.93
C GLU A 494 13.91 -12.05 -8.86
N VAL A 495 12.67 -11.87 -8.38
CA VAL A 495 11.59 -11.24 -9.17
C VAL A 495 11.76 -9.72 -9.34
N GLY A 496 12.82 -9.12 -8.80
CA GLY A 496 13.16 -7.72 -9.00
C GLY A 496 12.57 -6.74 -7.99
N LEU A 497 12.05 -7.21 -6.85
CA LEU A 497 11.50 -6.35 -5.79
C LEU A 497 12.54 -5.90 -4.74
N GLY A 498 13.83 -6.13 -5.00
CA GLY A 498 14.92 -5.84 -4.06
C GLY A 498 15.07 -4.37 -3.63
N TYR A 499 14.37 -3.44 -4.30
CA TYR A 499 14.34 -2.01 -3.99
C TYR A 499 13.24 -1.62 -2.99
N LEU A 500 12.23 -2.47 -2.78
CA LEU A 500 11.19 -2.24 -1.78
C LEU A 500 11.74 -2.48 -0.38
N ASP A 501 11.03 -1.99 0.63
CA ASP A 501 11.26 -2.30 2.04
C ASP A 501 10.04 -3.04 2.62
N LEU A 502 10.18 -3.66 3.80
CA LEU A 502 9.10 -4.44 4.41
C LEU A 502 7.99 -3.56 4.98
N ASP A 503 8.26 -2.30 5.36
CA ASP A 503 7.26 -1.39 5.94
C ASP A 503 6.39 -0.71 4.88
N ARG A 504 6.78 -0.77 3.60
CA ARG A 504 6.06 -0.23 2.45
C ARG A 504 4.61 -0.69 2.48
N GLN A 505 3.69 0.27 2.46
CA GLN A 505 2.25 0.00 2.59
C GLN A 505 1.72 -0.70 1.33
N SER A 506 0.89 -1.73 1.53
CA SER A 506 0.34 -2.53 0.43
C SER A 506 -0.46 -1.70 -0.58
N ARG A 507 -1.16 -0.66 -0.10
CA ARG A 507 -1.96 0.26 -0.93
C ARG A 507 -1.13 1.17 -1.84
N THR A 508 0.18 1.28 -1.60
CA THR A 508 1.10 2.14 -2.39
C THR A 508 1.92 1.34 -3.40
N LEU A 509 1.65 0.04 -3.50
CA LEU A 509 2.28 -0.84 -4.47
C LEU A 509 1.54 -0.73 -5.80
N SER A 510 2.27 -0.83 -6.91
CA SER A 510 1.67 -0.98 -8.23
C SER A 510 1.06 -2.37 -8.40
N GLY A 511 0.16 -2.55 -9.38
CA GLY A 511 -0.42 -3.85 -9.69
C GLY A 511 0.64 -4.92 -9.96
N GLY A 512 1.66 -4.58 -10.76
CA GLY A 512 2.79 -5.49 -11.03
C GLY A 512 3.65 -5.80 -9.79
N GLU A 513 3.83 -4.85 -8.86
CA GLU A 513 4.53 -5.13 -7.59
C GLU A 513 3.74 -6.13 -6.73
N VAL A 514 2.43 -5.92 -6.59
CA VAL A 514 1.52 -6.83 -5.87
C VAL A 514 1.57 -8.23 -6.46
N GLN A 515 1.48 -8.33 -7.78
CA GLN A 515 1.50 -9.60 -8.49
C GLN A 515 2.82 -10.37 -8.28
N ARG A 516 3.97 -9.67 -8.35
CA ARG A 516 5.28 -10.28 -8.10
C ARG A 516 5.46 -10.73 -6.64
N ILE A 517 4.89 -10.00 -5.68
CA ILE A 517 4.85 -10.43 -4.28
C ILE A 517 4.04 -11.72 -4.16
N ASN A 518 2.83 -11.76 -4.73
CA ASN A 518 1.96 -12.94 -4.67
C ASN A 518 2.60 -14.16 -5.37
N LEU A 519 3.28 -13.96 -6.51
CA LEU A 519 4.06 -15.00 -7.18
C LEU A 519 5.17 -15.55 -6.29
N THR A 520 5.85 -14.67 -5.56
CA THR A 520 6.90 -15.08 -4.61
C THR A 520 6.30 -15.86 -3.43
N THR A 521 5.16 -15.44 -2.90
CA THR A 521 4.46 -16.16 -1.83
C THR A 521 4.04 -17.56 -2.31
N ALA A 522 3.57 -17.70 -3.56
CA ALA A 522 3.25 -18.99 -4.17
C ALA A 522 4.48 -19.91 -4.34
N LEU A 523 5.65 -19.35 -4.68
CA LEU A 523 6.90 -20.10 -4.71
C LEU A 523 7.36 -20.52 -3.31
N GLY A 524 7.10 -19.70 -2.28
CA GLY A 524 7.47 -19.99 -0.89
C GLY A 524 6.64 -21.10 -0.24
N THR A 525 5.36 -21.25 -0.61
CA THR A 525 4.44 -22.21 0.02
C THR A 525 4.64 -23.66 -0.41
N SER A 526 5.58 -23.93 -1.34
CA SER A 526 5.96 -25.28 -1.80
C SER A 526 4.77 -26.15 -2.25
N LEU A 527 3.75 -25.53 -2.84
CA LEU A 527 2.58 -26.23 -3.37
C LEU A 527 2.93 -27.03 -4.63
N VAL A 528 2.30 -28.20 -4.79
CA VAL A 528 2.45 -29.09 -5.95
C VAL A 528 1.08 -29.50 -6.48
N ASN A 529 0.99 -29.94 -7.73
CA ASN A 529 -0.27 -30.34 -8.39
C ASN A 529 -1.36 -29.26 -8.32
N THR A 530 -0.95 -27.98 -8.32
CA THR A 530 -1.85 -26.82 -8.28
C THR A 530 -1.92 -26.17 -9.66
N LEU A 531 -3.08 -25.63 -10.02
CA LEU A 531 -3.26 -24.81 -11.21
C LEU A 531 -3.08 -23.34 -10.85
N PHE A 532 -2.03 -22.72 -11.38
CA PHE A 532 -1.80 -21.28 -11.25
C PHE A 532 -2.31 -20.56 -12.49
N VAL A 533 -3.13 -19.55 -12.26
CA VAL A 533 -3.69 -18.70 -13.32
C VAL A 533 -3.18 -17.28 -13.13
N LEU A 534 -2.46 -16.73 -14.11
CA LEU A 534 -1.81 -15.43 -14.00
C LEU A 534 -2.35 -14.44 -15.05
N ASP A 535 -2.62 -13.21 -14.61
CA ASP A 535 -3.10 -12.13 -15.49
C ASP A 535 -1.98 -11.16 -15.82
N GLU A 536 -1.35 -11.31 -16.99
CA GLU A 536 -0.36 -10.38 -17.54
C GLU A 536 0.80 -10.04 -16.56
N PRO A 537 1.56 -11.04 -16.09
CA PRO A 537 2.66 -10.86 -15.13
C PRO A 537 3.76 -9.90 -15.58
N SER A 538 3.87 -9.60 -16.88
CA SER A 538 4.84 -8.62 -17.41
C SER A 538 4.53 -7.16 -17.06
N ILE A 539 3.38 -6.86 -16.45
CA ILE A 539 2.94 -5.48 -16.24
C ILE A 539 3.85 -4.69 -15.29
N GLY A 540 4.10 -3.45 -15.68
CA GLY A 540 4.98 -2.51 -14.96
C GLY A 540 6.44 -2.98 -14.89
N LEU A 541 6.83 -3.98 -15.70
CA LEU A 541 8.22 -4.41 -15.81
C LEU A 541 8.92 -3.73 -16.97
N HIS A 542 10.19 -3.43 -16.70
CA HIS A 542 11.09 -3.03 -17.75
C HIS A 542 11.50 -4.26 -18.57
N PRO A 543 11.64 -4.18 -19.90
CA PRO A 543 12.03 -5.33 -20.75
C PRO A 543 13.29 -6.08 -20.28
N ARG A 544 14.24 -5.35 -19.67
CA ARG A 544 15.44 -5.92 -19.04
C ARG A 544 15.13 -6.98 -17.98
N ASP A 545 14.07 -6.77 -17.21
CA ASP A 545 13.75 -7.58 -16.04
C ASP A 545 12.75 -8.72 -16.37
N MET A 546 12.34 -8.85 -17.64
CA MET A 546 11.38 -9.87 -18.09
C MET A 546 11.86 -11.31 -17.84
N HIS A 547 13.16 -11.57 -18.06
CA HIS A 547 13.75 -12.89 -17.84
C HIS A 547 13.53 -13.41 -16.41
N ARG A 548 13.47 -12.51 -15.42
CA ARG A 548 13.30 -12.86 -14.01
C ARG A 548 11.94 -13.48 -13.73
N ILE A 549 10.88 -12.92 -14.33
CA ILE A 549 9.54 -13.47 -14.19
C ILE A 549 9.42 -14.78 -14.96
N ASN A 550 10.00 -14.88 -16.15
CA ASN A 550 10.01 -16.14 -16.90
C ASN A 550 10.66 -17.25 -16.08
N GLU A 551 11.85 -17.00 -15.49
CA GLU A 551 12.50 -17.98 -14.60
C GLU A 551 11.63 -18.34 -13.38
N ALA A 552 10.98 -17.36 -12.75
CA ALA A 552 10.09 -17.60 -11.62
C ALA A 552 8.89 -18.49 -11.99
N MET A 553 8.26 -18.24 -13.13
CA MET A 553 7.16 -19.06 -13.65
C MET A 553 7.62 -20.48 -14.02
N LEU A 554 8.77 -20.60 -14.67
CA LEU A 554 9.34 -21.91 -15.01
C LEU A 554 9.67 -22.71 -13.75
N ARG A 555 10.24 -22.09 -12.71
CA ARG A 555 10.46 -22.75 -11.41
C ARG A 555 9.16 -23.20 -10.76
N LEU A 556 8.11 -22.38 -10.82
CA LEU A 556 6.80 -22.75 -10.26
C LEU A 556 6.20 -23.95 -11.01
N ARG A 557 6.33 -23.99 -12.34
CA ARG A 557 5.95 -25.14 -13.18
C ARG A 557 6.78 -26.38 -12.82
N ASP A 558 8.11 -26.24 -12.77
CA ASP A 558 9.06 -27.33 -12.54
C ASP A 558 8.92 -27.94 -11.14
N ALA A 559 8.36 -27.20 -10.17
CA ALA A 559 7.93 -27.72 -8.87
C ALA A 559 6.74 -28.71 -8.96
N GLY A 560 6.19 -28.95 -10.14
CA GLY A 560 5.07 -29.88 -10.38
C GLY A 560 3.71 -29.19 -10.44
N ASN A 561 3.66 -27.91 -10.83
CA ASN A 561 2.42 -27.16 -11.00
C ASN A 561 2.10 -26.92 -12.47
N THR A 562 0.84 -26.56 -12.75
CA THR A 562 0.38 -26.19 -14.10
C THR A 562 0.15 -24.69 -14.14
N LEU A 563 0.66 -24.00 -15.15
CA LEU A 563 0.51 -22.55 -15.28
C LEU A 563 -0.30 -22.20 -16.53
N VAL A 564 -1.31 -21.37 -16.38
CA VAL A 564 -2.06 -20.76 -17.49
C VAL A 564 -1.96 -19.24 -17.35
N VAL A 565 -1.28 -18.60 -18.30
CA VAL A 565 -0.92 -17.18 -18.23
C VAL A 565 -1.62 -16.43 -19.35
N VAL A 566 -2.37 -15.38 -19.04
CA VAL A 566 -2.84 -14.43 -20.06
C VAL A 566 -1.71 -13.44 -20.34
N GLU A 567 -1.22 -13.37 -21.58
CA GLU A 567 -0.10 -12.47 -21.92
C GLU A 567 -0.11 -11.97 -23.37
N HIS A 568 0.57 -10.84 -23.56
CA HIS A 568 0.81 -10.18 -24.83
C HIS A 568 2.29 -9.97 -25.12
N ASP A 569 3.17 -10.11 -24.12
CA ASP A 569 4.60 -9.91 -24.31
C ASP A 569 5.25 -11.08 -25.08
N PRO A 570 5.97 -10.80 -26.18
CA PRO A 570 6.63 -11.84 -26.97
C PRO A 570 7.61 -12.71 -26.18
N ALA A 571 8.34 -12.15 -25.21
CA ALA A 571 9.32 -12.91 -24.44
C ALA A 571 8.67 -13.92 -23.51
N VAL A 572 7.47 -13.64 -22.99
CA VAL A 572 6.70 -14.62 -22.21
C VAL A 572 6.13 -15.71 -23.13
N MET A 573 5.56 -15.32 -24.28
CA MET A 573 5.03 -16.26 -25.27
C MET A 573 6.09 -17.25 -25.75
N LEU A 574 7.32 -16.78 -25.99
CA LEU A 574 8.45 -17.62 -26.43
C LEU A 574 8.99 -18.55 -25.34
N ALA A 575 8.80 -18.21 -24.06
CA ALA A 575 9.22 -19.02 -22.93
C ALA A 575 8.19 -20.11 -22.55
N ALA A 576 6.97 -20.03 -23.09
CA ALA A 576 5.90 -20.97 -22.81
C ALA A 576 6.17 -22.34 -23.43
N ASP A 577 5.58 -23.40 -22.87
CA ASP A 577 5.56 -24.72 -23.50
C ASP A 577 4.53 -24.75 -24.64
N ARG A 578 3.43 -24.00 -24.46
CA ARG A 578 2.31 -23.92 -25.40
C ARG A 578 1.72 -22.52 -25.45
N VAL A 579 1.30 -22.09 -26.64
CA VAL A 579 0.61 -20.82 -26.87
C VAL A 579 -0.77 -21.07 -27.50
N ILE A 580 -1.77 -20.35 -27.00
CA ILE A 580 -3.15 -20.35 -27.48
C ILE A 580 -3.51 -18.92 -27.89
N ASP A 581 -3.81 -18.70 -29.17
CA ASP A 581 -4.23 -17.41 -29.71
C ASP A 581 -5.74 -17.38 -29.87
N MET A 582 -6.39 -16.49 -29.12
CA MET A 582 -7.84 -16.29 -29.12
C MET A 582 -8.26 -15.19 -30.09
N GLY A 583 -9.36 -15.38 -30.80
CA GLY A 583 -9.84 -14.41 -31.77
C GLY A 583 -10.98 -14.97 -32.64
N PRO A 584 -11.06 -14.58 -33.93
CA PRO A 584 -10.13 -13.71 -34.67
C PRO A 584 -10.21 -12.20 -34.35
N ALA A 585 -11.29 -11.75 -33.69
CA ALA A 585 -11.51 -10.34 -33.34
C ALA A 585 -12.02 -10.17 -31.89
N PRO A 586 -12.17 -8.93 -31.38
CA PRO A 586 -12.82 -8.65 -30.10
C PRO A 586 -14.34 -8.95 -30.07
N GLY A 587 -14.89 -9.07 -28.85
CA GLY A 587 -16.34 -9.11 -28.62
C GLY A 587 -17.02 -10.34 -29.21
N LYS A 588 -18.20 -10.17 -29.80
CA LYS A 588 -18.99 -11.28 -30.40
C LYS A 588 -18.28 -12.01 -31.55
N GLN A 589 -17.32 -11.35 -32.20
CA GLN A 589 -16.49 -11.94 -33.27
C GLN A 589 -15.23 -12.65 -32.73
N GLY A 590 -15.04 -12.66 -31.42
CA GLY A 590 -14.01 -13.44 -30.72
C GLY A 590 -14.56 -14.74 -30.16
N GLY A 591 -13.95 -15.22 -29.07
CA GLY A 591 -14.42 -16.39 -28.34
C GLY A 591 -14.09 -17.74 -28.97
N GLY A 592 -13.32 -17.74 -30.07
CA GLY A 592 -12.75 -18.94 -30.68
C GLY A 592 -11.24 -19.03 -30.46
N ILE A 593 -10.69 -20.24 -30.58
CA ILE A 593 -9.25 -20.48 -30.69
C ILE A 593 -8.88 -20.44 -32.17
N VAL A 594 -7.95 -19.56 -32.53
CA VAL A 594 -7.44 -19.44 -33.91
C VAL A 594 -6.21 -20.31 -34.10
N VAL A 595 -5.33 -20.37 -33.09
CA VAL A 595 -4.12 -21.19 -33.09
C VAL A 595 -3.92 -21.75 -31.68
N ALA A 596 -3.58 -23.03 -31.57
CA ALA A 596 -3.08 -23.63 -30.33
C ALA A 596 -1.93 -24.58 -30.65
N GLY A 597 -0.76 -24.36 -30.07
CA GLY A 597 0.41 -25.19 -30.35
C GLY A 597 1.69 -24.65 -29.74
N ALA A 598 2.84 -25.06 -30.29
CA ALA A 598 4.15 -24.62 -29.85
C ALA A 598 4.33 -23.09 -30.01
N PRO A 599 5.23 -22.44 -29.24
CA PRO A 599 5.50 -21.00 -29.33
C PRO A 599 5.90 -20.48 -30.71
N SER A 600 6.39 -21.35 -31.60
CA SER A 600 6.74 -21.02 -32.99
C SER A 600 5.53 -20.98 -33.93
N ALA A 601 4.35 -21.44 -33.51
CA ALA A 601 3.15 -21.50 -34.35
C ALA A 601 2.52 -20.12 -34.63
N PRO A 602 2.38 -19.19 -33.66
CA PRO A 602 1.74 -17.89 -33.91
C PRO A 602 2.38 -17.06 -35.04
N PRO A 603 3.73 -16.91 -35.13
CA PRO A 603 4.34 -16.12 -36.21
C PRO A 603 3.98 -16.55 -37.64
N GLY A 604 3.77 -17.86 -37.85
CA GLY A 604 3.44 -18.45 -39.16
C GLY A 604 1.94 -18.46 -39.49
N ALA A 605 1.06 -18.22 -38.51
CA ALA A 605 -0.38 -18.28 -38.70
C ALA A 605 -0.95 -16.96 -39.25
N GLU A 606 -2.07 -17.00 -39.98
CA GLU A 606 -2.79 -15.81 -40.45
C GLU A 606 -3.66 -15.18 -39.34
N THR A 607 -3.06 -14.95 -38.17
CA THR A 607 -3.73 -14.27 -37.04
C THR A 607 -3.23 -12.84 -36.87
N LEU A 608 -3.99 -12.03 -36.13
CA LEU A 608 -3.58 -10.67 -35.82
C LEU A 608 -2.27 -10.66 -35.03
N THR A 609 -2.17 -11.52 -34.02
CA THR A 609 -0.96 -11.74 -33.21
C THR A 609 0.21 -12.18 -34.09
N GLY A 610 -0.01 -13.18 -34.95
CA GLY A 610 0.98 -13.68 -35.90
C GLY A 610 1.44 -12.64 -36.91
N ALA A 611 0.56 -11.72 -37.31
CA ALA A 611 0.92 -10.63 -38.20
C ALA A 611 1.87 -9.61 -37.54
N TYR A 612 1.70 -9.31 -36.25
CA TYR A 612 2.63 -8.44 -35.52
C TYR A 612 3.95 -9.16 -35.18
N LEU A 613 3.89 -10.40 -34.69
CA LEU A 613 5.10 -11.18 -34.37
C LEU A 613 5.93 -11.50 -35.61
N GLY A 614 5.29 -11.82 -36.73
CA GLY A 614 5.94 -12.01 -38.03
C GLY A 614 6.30 -10.70 -38.75
N ALA A 615 6.16 -9.54 -38.09
CA ALA A 615 6.43 -8.21 -38.62
C ALA A 615 5.69 -7.81 -39.91
N ARG A 616 4.61 -8.54 -40.28
CA ARG A 616 3.68 -8.23 -41.39
C ARG A 616 2.83 -7.00 -41.09
N ARG A 617 2.52 -6.76 -39.81
CA ARG A 617 1.98 -5.49 -39.29
C ARG A 617 2.98 -4.85 -38.33
N ARG A 618 2.97 -3.52 -38.28
CA ARG A 618 3.80 -2.73 -37.37
C ARG A 618 2.99 -1.58 -36.81
N ILE A 619 3.29 -1.20 -35.57
CA ILE A 619 2.69 -0.02 -34.95
C ILE A 619 3.30 1.21 -35.63
N SER A 620 2.48 1.97 -36.37
CA SER A 620 2.94 3.18 -37.06
C SER A 620 2.93 4.37 -36.12
N PHE A 621 4.12 4.88 -35.78
CA PHE A 621 4.30 5.97 -34.82
C PHE A 621 4.10 7.38 -35.39
N GLY A 622 3.82 7.51 -36.70
CA GLY A 622 3.81 8.81 -37.38
C GLY A 622 5.19 9.49 -37.29
N PHE A 623 5.29 10.72 -37.78
CA PHE A 623 6.53 11.50 -37.61
C PHE A 623 6.53 12.19 -36.24
N PRO A 624 7.55 11.98 -35.40
CA PRO A 624 7.67 12.71 -34.15
C PRO A 624 7.79 14.20 -34.44
N ARG A 625 7.04 15.04 -33.71
CA ARG A 625 7.21 16.49 -33.79
C ARG A 625 8.55 16.86 -33.14
N PRO A 626 9.48 17.51 -33.85
CA PRO A 626 10.78 17.85 -33.28
C PRO A 626 10.63 18.81 -32.09
N VAL A 627 11.50 18.66 -31.10
CA VAL A 627 11.67 19.63 -30.00
C VAL A 627 12.72 20.63 -30.47
N LYS A 628 12.30 21.89 -30.62
CA LYS A 628 13.16 23.02 -30.97
C LYS A 628 13.46 23.83 -29.72
N ASP A 629 14.45 24.72 -29.76
CA ASP A 629 14.82 25.57 -28.63
C ASP A 629 13.69 26.51 -28.17
N ASP A 630 12.80 26.90 -29.10
CA ASP A 630 11.62 27.75 -28.86
C ASP A 630 10.38 26.96 -28.39
N THR A 631 10.48 25.63 -28.27
CA THR A 631 9.33 24.80 -27.84
C THR A 631 9.01 25.13 -26.38
N PRO A 632 7.76 25.52 -26.04
CA PRO A 632 7.39 25.80 -24.65
C PRO A 632 7.65 24.58 -23.76
N LYS A 633 8.21 24.81 -22.56
CA LYS A 633 8.58 23.74 -21.63
C LYS A 633 7.95 23.97 -20.26
N LEU A 634 7.61 22.87 -19.61
CA LEU A 634 7.28 22.81 -18.19
C LEU A 634 8.50 22.26 -17.44
N ILE A 635 8.96 22.93 -16.39
CA ILE A 635 10.21 22.60 -15.71
C ILE A 635 9.92 22.31 -14.25
N VAL A 636 10.31 21.13 -13.77
CA VAL A 636 10.33 20.78 -12.35
C VAL A 636 11.77 20.90 -11.87
N GLN A 637 12.05 21.76 -10.90
CA GLN A 637 13.38 21.95 -10.33
C GLN A 637 13.50 21.28 -8.95
N GLY A 638 14.65 20.64 -8.71
CA GLY A 638 15.02 20.13 -7.38
C GLY A 638 14.14 19.00 -6.83
N ALA A 639 13.57 18.17 -7.69
CA ALA A 639 12.72 17.04 -7.30
C ALA A 639 13.50 16.04 -6.43
N ARG A 640 13.07 15.87 -5.18
CA ARG A 640 13.77 15.09 -4.15
C ARG A 640 12.84 14.24 -3.26
N GLN A 641 11.60 14.05 -3.69
CA GLN A 641 10.67 13.15 -3.01
C GLN A 641 11.14 11.69 -3.14
N HIS A 642 11.00 10.91 -2.06
CA HIS A 642 11.40 9.50 -1.99
C HIS A 642 12.86 9.27 -2.44
N ASN A 643 13.07 8.55 -3.53
CA ASN A 643 14.40 8.18 -4.04
C ASN A 643 14.93 9.13 -5.12
N LEU A 644 14.23 10.22 -5.43
CA LEU A 644 14.69 11.21 -6.41
C LEU A 644 15.87 12.02 -5.85
N LYS A 645 16.89 12.24 -6.68
CA LYS A 645 18.17 12.82 -6.28
C LYS A 645 18.30 14.28 -6.71
N ASN A 646 17.44 15.16 -6.19
CA ASN A 646 17.43 16.59 -6.49
C ASN A 646 17.42 16.89 -8.01
N LEU A 647 16.50 16.26 -8.74
CA LEU A 647 16.46 16.28 -10.19
C LEU A 647 15.80 17.54 -10.73
N THR A 648 16.36 18.10 -11.81
CA THR A 648 15.68 19.11 -12.64
C THR A 648 15.28 18.47 -13.96
N VAL A 649 13.98 18.53 -14.29
CA VAL A 649 13.41 17.87 -15.48
C VAL A 649 12.62 18.87 -16.30
N GLU A 650 12.90 18.89 -17.61
CA GLU A 650 12.19 19.71 -18.59
C GLU A 650 11.25 18.86 -19.46
N PHE A 651 9.96 19.20 -19.46
CA PHE A 651 8.93 18.55 -20.25
C PHE A 651 8.50 19.48 -21.41
N PRO A 652 8.84 19.16 -22.67
CA PRO A 652 8.39 19.95 -23.81
C PRO A 652 6.87 19.80 -23.99
N LEU A 653 6.16 20.93 -24.07
CA LEU A 653 4.71 20.98 -24.23
C LEU A 653 4.31 20.73 -25.69
N GLN A 654 3.04 20.35 -25.90
CA GLN A 654 2.48 20.02 -27.23
C GLN A 654 3.24 18.89 -27.95
N ARG A 655 3.84 17.99 -27.18
CA ARG A 655 4.58 16.81 -27.61
C ARG A 655 4.11 15.60 -26.82
N LEU A 656 4.22 14.42 -27.42
CA LEU A 656 4.09 13.16 -26.70
C LEU A 656 5.41 12.89 -25.98
N VAL A 657 5.45 13.11 -24.67
CA VAL A 657 6.61 12.88 -23.82
C VAL A 657 6.46 11.54 -23.10
N VAL A 658 7.49 10.70 -23.14
CA VAL A 658 7.49 9.39 -22.49
C VAL A 658 8.55 9.37 -21.41
N VAL A 659 8.15 9.13 -20.16
CA VAL A 659 9.06 8.93 -19.03
C VAL A 659 9.37 7.44 -18.91
N THR A 660 10.61 7.04 -19.20
CA THR A 660 11.04 5.64 -19.16
C THR A 660 12.01 5.38 -18.01
N GLY A 661 12.23 4.11 -17.69
CA GLY A 661 13.11 3.69 -16.61
C GLY A 661 12.64 2.40 -15.95
N VAL A 662 13.53 1.77 -15.19
CA VAL A 662 13.27 0.49 -14.50
C VAL A 662 12.24 0.64 -13.39
N SER A 663 11.67 -0.47 -12.91
CA SER A 663 10.76 -0.44 -11.76
C SER A 663 11.48 0.12 -10.53
N GLY A 664 10.80 0.94 -9.73
CA GLY A 664 11.42 1.65 -8.60
C GLY A 664 12.32 2.84 -8.94
N SER A 665 12.50 3.24 -10.21
CA SER A 665 13.37 4.39 -10.56
C SER A 665 12.81 5.77 -10.18
N GLY A 666 11.58 5.85 -9.66
CA GLY A 666 10.92 7.11 -9.26
C GLY A 666 10.01 7.75 -10.31
N LYS A 667 9.62 7.03 -11.38
CA LYS A 667 8.73 7.54 -12.44
C LYS A 667 7.40 8.06 -11.88
N SER A 668 6.69 7.21 -11.12
CA SER A 668 5.41 7.56 -10.48
C SER A 668 5.60 8.68 -9.46
N THR A 669 6.70 8.69 -8.70
CA THR A 669 6.98 9.81 -7.78
C THR A 669 7.16 11.14 -8.50
N LEU A 670 7.85 11.15 -9.64
CA LEU A 670 8.01 12.36 -10.44
C LEU A 670 6.66 12.85 -11.01
N MET A 671 5.86 11.96 -11.59
CA MET A 671 4.61 12.32 -12.27
C MET A 671 3.43 12.54 -11.32
N GLN A 672 3.23 11.62 -10.39
CA GLN A 672 2.01 11.46 -9.58
C GLN A 672 2.14 12.15 -8.20
N ASP A 673 3.32 12.09 -7.57
CA ASP A 673 3.54 12.69 -6.24
C ASP A 673 4.02 14.15 -6.32
N ILE A 674 4.78 14.52 -7.36
CA ILE A 674 5.32 15.88 -7.53
C ILE A 674 4.55 16.66 -8.60
N LEU A 675 4.67 16.26 -9.87
CA LEU A 675 4.25 17.08 -11.01
C LEU A 675 2.75 17.37 -11.01
N TYR A 676 1.92 16.33 -10.86
CA TYR A 676 0.47 16.48 -10.89
C TYR A 676 -0.05 17.32 -9.71
N PRO A 677 0.28 17.03 -8.42
CA PRO A 677 -0.14 17.88 -7.31
C PRO A 677 0.38 19.32 -7.41
N ALA A 678 1.62 19.52 -7.89
CA ALA A 678 2.17 20.86 -8.08
C ALA A 678 1.36 21.66 -9.12
N LEU A 679 0.95 21.03 -10.22
CA LEU A 679 0.07 21.62 -11.24
C LEU A 679 -1.33 21.92 -10.67
N GLN A 680 -1.95 20.97 -9.95
CA GLN A 680 -3.26 21.18 -9.33
C GLN A 680 -3.25 22.36 -8.34
N ARG A 681 -2.19 22.47 -7.53
CA ARG A 681 -1.95 23.61 -6.63
C ARG A 681 -1.76 24.89 -7.44
N HIS A 682 -1.03 24.83 -8.56
CA HIS A 682 -0.88 25.98 -9.45
C HIS A 682 -2.23 26.46 -10.01
N PHE A 683 -3.16 25.55 -10.29
CA PHE A 683 -4.52 25.90 -10.75
C PHE A 683 -5.49 26.25 -9.62
N GLY A 684 -5.03 26.33 -8.36
CA GLY A 684 -5.86 26.63 -7.19
C GLY A 684 -6.85 25.52 -6.81
N LYS A 685 -6.65 24.31 -7.33
CA LYS A 685 -7.47 23.14 -7.02
C LYS A 685 -6.99 22.50 -5.72
N ALA A 686 -7.93 21.99 -4.92
CA ALA A 686 -7.59 21.30 -3.68
C ALA A 686 -6.94 19.96 -4.02
N THR A 687 -5.71 19.76 -3.53
CA THR A 687 -4.91 18.57 -3.75
C THR A 687 -4.03 18.31 -2.53
N GLU A 688 -3.50 17.09 -2.41
CA GLU A 688 -2.50 16.77 -1.39
C GLU A 688 -1.25 17.63 -1.56
N THR A 689 -0.46 17.77 -0.49
CA THR A 689 0.79 18.53 -0.55
C THR A 689 1.73 17.88 -1.57
N PRO A 690 2.21 18.63 -2.59
CA PRO A 690 3.14 18.09 -3.56
C PRO A 690 4.42 17.56 -2.91
N GLY A 691 5.00 16.49 -3.45
CA GLY A 691 6.27 15.95 -3.00
C GLY A 691 7.40 17.00 -3.06
N ALA A 692 8.46 16.78 -2.28
CA ALA A 692 9.54 17.75 -2.13
C ALA A 692 10.19 18.12 -3.48
N HIS A 693 10.14 19.41 -3.82
CA HIS A 693 10.75 20.03 -5.00
C HIS A 693 11.04 21.52 -4.71
N ASP A 694 11.81 22.18 -5.57
CA ASP A 694 12.18 23.60 -5.41
C ASP A 694 11.21 24.54 -6.12
N ALA A 695 10.90 24.27 -7.39
CA ALA A 695 10.03 25.12 -8.18
C ALA A 695 9.36 24.38 -9.34
N LEU A 696 8.21 24.91 -9.80
CA LEU A 696 7.51 24.51 -11.02
C LEU A 696 7.40 25.73 -11.94
N LEU A 697 8.10 25.71 -13.08
CA LEU A 697 8.15 26.81 -14.05
C LEU A 697 7.42 26.41 -15.34
N GLY A 698 6.82 27.37 -16.04
CA GLY A 698 6.13 27.12 -17.31
C GLY A 698 4.70 26.57 -17.19
N ALA A 699 4.16 26.49 -15.97
CA ALA A 699 2.76 26.09 -15.74
C ALA A 699 1.74 27.08 -16.32
N ASP A 700 2.14 28.34 -16.55
CA ASP A 700 1.27 29.38 -17.12
C ASP A 700 0.83 29.10 -18.57
N TRP A 701 1.51 28.18 -19.27
CA TRP A 701 1.11 27.72 -20.60
C TRP A 701 -0.10 26.78 -20.60
N LEU A 702 -0.53 26.34 -19.42
CA LEU A 702 -1.57 25.33 -19.24
C LEU A 702 -2.82 25.93 -18.57
N THR A 703 -4.00 25.39 -18.89
CA THR A 703 -5.25 25.68 -18.18
C THR A 703 -5.57 24.65 -17.12
N ASP A 704 -5.18 23.41 -17.36
CA ASP A 704 -5.48 22.29 -16.48
C ASP A 704 -4.48 21.15 -16.69
N ALA A 705 -4.46 20.20 -15.76
CA ALA A 705 -3.76 18.94 -15.88
C ALA A 705 -4.70 17.79 -15.51
N VAL A 706 -4.65 16.72 -16.28
CA VAL A 706 -5.49 15.54 -16.12
C VAL A 706 -4.57 14.33 -15.94
N PHE A 707 -4.74 13.62 -14.84
CA PHE A 707 -4.02 12.38 -14.56
C PHE A 707 -4.93 11.18 -14.82
N VAL A 708 -4.50 10.28 -15.71
CA VAL A 708 -5.26 9.11 -16.17
C VAL A 708 -4.51 7.85 -15.78
N ASP A 709 -4.96 7.24 -14.67
CA ASP A 709 -4.42 6.01 -14.11
C ASP A 709 -5.33 4.80 -14.33
N GLN A 710 -4.87 3.64 -13.86
CA GLN A 710 -5.59 2.36 -13.90
C GLN A 710 -6.56 2.17 -12.71
N SER A 711 -6.75 3.19 -11.87
CA SER A 711 -7.69 3.06 -10.75
C SER A 711 -9.13 2.81 -11.27
N PRO A 712 -9.92 1.96 -10.60
CA PRO A 712 -11.30 1.71 -11.01
C PRO A 712 -12.09 3.02 -11.06
N ILE A 713 -12.79 3.29 -12.17
CA ILE A 713 -13.60 4.52 -12.36
C ILE A 713 -14.67 4.64 -11.27
N GLY A 714 -15.28 3.53 -10.88
CA GLY A 714 -16.33 3.50 -9.87
C GLY A 714 -16.51 2.11 -9.29
N LYS A 715 -16.85 2.04 -8.01
CA LYS A 715 -17.15 0.78 -7.30
C LYS A 715 -18.61 0.32 -7.43
N THR A 716 -19.43 1.07 -8.14
CA THR A 716 -20.87 0.78 -8.22
C THR A 716 -21.23 0.32 -9.62
N ALA A 717 -22.12 -0.66 -9.71
CA ALA A 717 -22.69 -1.14 -10.97
C ALA A 717 -23.63 -0.10 -11.65
N ARG A 718 -23.79 1.09 -11.06
CA ARG A 718 -24.59 2.19 -11.62
C ARG A 718 -23.91 2.87 -12.80
N SER A 719 -22.59 2.93 -12.81
CA SER A 719 -21.86 3.52 -13.95
C SER A 719 -21.67 2.47 -15.04
N ASN A 720 -21.82 2.88 -16.29
CA ASN A 720 -21.59 2.07 -17.49
C ASN A 720 -21.00 2.95 -18.62
N PRO A 721 -20.43 2.37 -19.69
CA PRO A 721 -19.80 3.14 -20.77
C PRO A 721 -20.68 4.26 -21.34
N VAL A 722 -21.96 3.98 -21.61
CA VAL A 722 -22.87 4.93 -22.28
C VAL A 722 -23.27 6.12 -21.39
N SER A 723 -23.44 5.89 -20.08
CA SER A 723 -23.69 6.98 -19.12
C SER A 723 -22.42 7.78 -18.84
N TYR A 724 -21.25 7.15 -18.87
CA TYR A 724 -19.97 7.79 -18.61
C TYR A 724 -19.60 8.84 -19.67
N VAL A 725 -19.82 8.53 -20.95
CA VAL A 725 -19.57 9.47 -22.06
C VAL A 725 -20.74 10.43 -22.33
N GLY A 726 -21.84 10.32 -21.57
CA GLY A 726 -23.03 11.17 -21.70
C GLY A 726 -23.98 10.81 -22.85
N ALA A 727 -23.66 9.80 -23.67
CA ALA A 727 -24.51 9.38 -24.80
C ALA A 727 -25.90 8.86 -24.36
N PHE A 728 -26.02 8.39 -23.11
CA PHE A 728 -27.28 7.87 -22.58
C PHE A 728 -28.36 8.94 -22.47
N ASP A 729 -28.00 10.21 -22.29
CA ASP A 729 -28.97 11.29 -22.16
C ASP A 729 -29.74 11.52 -23.46
N GLU A 730 -29.06 11.40 -24.60
CA GLU A 730 -29.69 11.50 -25.93
C GLU A 730 -30.56 10.27 -26.22
N LEU A 731 -30.10 9.07 -25.84
CA LEU A 731 -30.92 7.85 -25.95
C LEU A 731 -32.21 7.96 -25.13
N ARG A 732 -32.16 8.48 -23.90
CA ARG A 732 -33.35 8.67 -23.06
C ARG A 732 -34.35 9.66 -23.67
N LYS A 733 -33.88 10.69 -24.37
CA LYS A 733 -34.77 11.62 -25.10
C LYS A 733 -35.48 10.92 -26.26
N ILE A 734 -34.79 10.05 -26.99
CA ILE A 734 -35.38 9.26 -28.07
C ILE A 734 -36.51 8.36 -27.52
N PHE A 735 -36.27 7.64 -26.41
CA PHE A 735 -37.30 6.83 -25.77
C PHE A 735 -38.48 7.65 -25.26
N ALA A 736 -38.23 8.81 -24.64
CA ALA A 736 -39.31 9.69 -24.19
C ALA A 736 -40.18 10.24 -25.33
N ALA A 737 -39.62 10.33 -26.54
CA ALA A 737 -40.36 10.73 -27.74
C ALA A 737 -41.10 9.58 -28.44
N ALA A 738 -40.96 8.33 -27.96
CA ALA A 738 -41.66 7.18 -28.54
C ALA A 738 -43.18 7.31 -28.40
N PRO A 739 -43.99 6.81 -29.36
CA PRO A 739 -45.45 6.97 -29.33
C PRO A 739 -46.10 6.50 -28.01
N LEU A 740 -45.67 5.34 -27.50
CA LEU A 740 -46.17 4.78 -26.24
C LEU A 740 -45.77 5.64 -25.02
N SER A 741 -44.58 6.24 -25.04
CA SER A 741 -44.13 7.14 -23.97
C SER A 741 -44.93 8.43 -23.93
N VAL A 742 -45.23 9.02 -25.09
CA VAL A 742 -46.06 10.22 -25.19
C VAL A 742 -47.48 9.93 -24.67
N GLN A 743 -48.06 8.78 -25.03
CA GLN A 743 -49.38 8.36 -24.53
C GLN A 743 -49.41 8.17 -23.01
N ARG A 744 -48.34 7.64 -22.42
CA ARG A 744 -48.23 7.37 -20.97
C ARG A 744 -47.64 8.54 -20.16
N GLY A 745 -47.28 9.65 -20.81
CA GLY A 745 -46.67 10.81 -20.16
C GLY A 745 -45.26 10.55 -19.62
N TYR A 746 -44.51 9.60 -20.19
CA TYR A 746 -43.16 9.26 -19.74
C TYR A 746 -42.12 10.26 -20.26
N GLY A 747 -41.50 11.01 -19.34
CA GLY A 747 -40.35 11.86 -19.65
C GLY A 747 -39.01 11.09 -19.67
N PRO A 748 -37.90 11.74 -20.08
CA PRO A 748 -36.56 11.13 -20.12
C PRO A 748 -36.06 10.60 -18.76
N GLY A 749 -36.63 11.10 -17.65
CA GLY A 749 -36.35 10.61 -16.30
C GLY A 749 -36.77 9.14 -16.10
N MET A 750 -37.86 8.68 -16.72
CA MET A 750 -38.38 7.32 -16.56
C MET A 750 -37.41 6.26 -17.11
N PHE A 751 -36.64 6.61 -18.14
CA PHE A 751 -35.62 5.75 -18.75
C PHE A 751 -34.25 5.88 -18.07
N SER A 752 -34.17 6.53 -16.91
CA SER A 752 -32.94 6.62 -16.12
C SER A 752 -32.90 5.56 -15.03
N PHE A 753 -31.93 4.65 -15.10
CA PHE A 753 -31.69 3.67 -14.04
C PHE A 753 -31.04 4.30 -12.78
N ASN A 754 -30.49 5.52 -12.87
CA ASN A 754 -29.81 6.18 -11.74
C ASN A 754 -30.76 6.94 -10.81
N ALA A 755 -31.73 7.65 -11.39
CA ALA A 755 -32.57 8.61 -10.67
C ALA A 755 -34.05 8.57 -11.07
N GLY A 756 -34.46 7.67 -11.98
CA GLY A 756 -35.84 7.55 -12.46
C GLY A 756 -36.73 6.62 -11.63
N GLU A 757 -38.04 6.84 -11.72
CA GLU A 757 -39.06 5.96 -11.11
C GLU A 757 -39.26 4.65 -11.89
N GLY A 758 -38.86 4.63 -13.16
CA GLY A 758 -38.95 3.46 -14.05
C GLY A 758 -37.94 2.34 -13.77
N ARG A 759 -37.03 2.52 -12.81
CA ARG A 759 -36.03 1.51 -12.44
C ARG A 759 -36.63 0.36 -11.63
N CYS A 760 -36.03 -0.82 -11.73
CA CYS A 760 -36.38 -1.97 -10.91
C CYS A 760 -36.21 -1.63 -9.41
N PRO A 761 -37.23 -1.86 -8.57
CA PRO A 761 -37.22 -1.49 -7.15
C PRO A 761 -36.26 -2.35 -6.32
N ALA A 762 -36.14 -3.66 -6.58
CA ALA A 762 -35.26 -4.54 -5.81
C ALA A 762 -33.78 -4.15 -5.92
N CYS A 763 -33.26 -4.01 -7.14
CA CYS A 763 -31.86 -3.64 -7.36
C CYS A 763 -31.61 -2.12 -7.37
N GLY A 764 -32.67 -1.31 -7.26
CA GLY A 764 -32.61 0.15 -7.38
C GLY A 764 -32.00 0.63 -8.70
N GLY A 765 -32.20 -0.11 -9.80
CA GLY A 765 -31.69 0.19 -11.14
C GLY A 765 -30.26 -0.26 -11.45
N THR A 766 -29.57 -0.93 -10.53
CA THR A 766 -28.21 -1.44 -10.77
C THR A 766 -28.22 -2.65 -11.72
N GLY A 767 -29.28 -3.46 -11.69
CA GLY A 767 -29.38 -4.75 -12.38
C GLY A 767 -28.68 -5.90 -11.65
N PHE A 768 -27.91 -5.59 -10.59
CA PHE A 768 -27.10 -6.57 -9.87
C PHE A 768 -27.20 -6.36 -8.36
N GLU A 769 -27.10 -7.44 -7.61
CA GLU A 769 -27.02 -7.44 -6.16
C GLU A 769 -25.58 -7.71 -5.74
N HIS A 770 -25.05 -6.86 -4.86
CA HIS A 770 -23.70 -7.02 -4.33
C HIS A 770 -23.76 -7.93 -3.11
N VAL A 771 -23.11 -9.08 -3.19
CA VAL A 771 -23.02 -10.05 -2.09
C VAL A 771 -21.61 -10.01 -1.53
N GLU A 772 -21.50 -9.56 -0.27
CA GLU A 772 -20.24 -9.58 0.47
C GLU A 772 -19.92 -11.02 0.89
N MET A 773 -18.74 -11.49 0.51
CA MET A 773 -18.29 -12.85 0.81
C MET A 773 -17.23 -12.81 1.93
N GLN A 774 -17.33 -13.71 2.91
CA GLN A 774 -16.43 -13.66 4.08
C GLN A 774 -14.98 -14.11 3.78
N PHE A 775 -14.81 -15.04 2.84
CA PHE A 775 -13.52 -15.69 2.54
C PHE A 775 -13.11 -15.59 1.07
N LEU A 776 -13.98 -15.03 0.24
CA LEU A 776 -13.80 -14.88 -1.21
C LEU A 776 -13.99 -13.41 -1.57
N SER A 777 -13.58 -13.02 -2.77
CA SER A 777 -13.89 -11.69 -3.30
C SER A 777 -15.40 -11.51 -3.43
N ASP A 778 -15.89 -10.30 -3.12
CA ASP A 778 -17.30 -9.95 -3.28
C ASP A 778 -17.77 -10.19 -4.72
N VAL A 779 -19.02 -10.66 -4.87
CA VAL A 779 -19.58 -11.04 -6.17
C VAL A 779 -20.83 -10.21 -6.46
N TYR A 780 -20.99 -9.82 -7.73
CA TYR A 780 -22.20 -9.18 -8.24
C TYR A 780 -23.09 -10.23 -8.90
N LEU A 781 -24.20 -10.56 -8.25
CA LEU A 781 -25.19 -11.49 -8.79
C LEU A 781 -26.23 -10.73 -9.59
N ARG A 782 -26.79 -11.33 -10.66
CA ARG A 782 -27.91 -10.72 -11.38
C ARG A 782 -29.11 -10.60 -10.45
N CYS A 783 -29.82 -9.47 -10.51
CA CYS A 783 -31.02 -9.26 -9.71
C CYS A 783 -32.09 -10.31 -10.07
N GLY A 784 -32.65 -10.99 -9.06
CA GLY A 784 -33.65 -12.03 -9.27
C GLY A 784 -34.96 -11.53 -9.90
N GLU A 785 -35.33 -10.26 -9.70
CA GLU A 785 -36.56 -9.68 -10.26
C GLU A 785 -36.39 -9.25 -11.72
N CYS A 786 -35.44 -8.37 -12.02
CA CYS A 786 -35.28 -7.82 -13.37
C CYS A 786 -34.33 -8.62 -14.28
N GLN A 787 -33.63 -9.62 -13.72
CA GLN A 787 -32.63 -10.44 -14.41
C GLN A 787 -31.50 -9.65 -15.09
N GLY A 788 -31.18 -8.47 -14.53
CA GLY A 788 -30.16 -7.57 -15.08
C GLY A 788 -30.70 -6.46 -15.99
N ARG A 789 -32.00 -6.46 -16.33
CA ARG A 789 -32.62 -5.48 -17.24
C ARG A 789 -32.75 -4.06 -16.66
N ARG A 790 -32.56 -3.88 -15.35
CA ARG A 790 -32.52 -2.59 -14.61
C ARG A 790 -33.83 -1.80 -14.53
N PHE A 791 -34.82 -2.09 -15.35
CA PHE A 791 -36.09 -1.36 -15.42
C PHE A 791 -37.26 -2.23 -14.96
N ARG A 792 -38.39 -1.58 -14.68
CA ARG A 792 -39.68 -2.25 -14.49
C ARG A 792 -40.24 -2.70 -15.84
N ASP A 793 -41.11 -3.71 -15.83
CA ASP A 793 -41.67 -4.28 -17.05
C ASP A 793 -42.45 -3.26 -17.88
N GLU A 794 -43.16 -2.31 -17.26
CA GLU A 794 -43.96 -1.30 -17.99
C GLU A 794 -43.09 -0.31 -18.80
N ILE A 795 -41.83 -0.17 -18.43
CA ILE A 795 -40.85 0.65 -19.17
C ILE A 795 -40.27 -0.13 -20.34
N LEU A 796 -40.11 -1.45 -20.18
CA LEU A 796 -39.60 -2.33 -21.23
C LEU A 796 -40.60 -2.50 -22.37
N GLU A 797 -41.89 -2.24 -22.14
CA GLU A 797 -42.92 -2.18 -23.18
C GLU A 797 -42.71 -1.02 -24.17
N VAL A 798 -41.96 0.02 -23.80
CA VAL A 798 -41.64 1.12 -24.70
C VAL A 798 -40.52 0.68 -25.65
N MET A 799 -40.92 0.45 -26.90
CA MET A 799 -40.02 0.04 -27.97
C MET A 799 -39.78 1.19 -28.95
N ILE A 800 -38.54 1.29 -29.44
CA ILE A 800 -38.18 2.13 -30.59
C ILE A 800 -37.81 1.24 -31.77
N GLU A 801 -38.12 1.69 -32.99
CA GLU A 801 -37.72 0.98 -34.20
C GLU A 801 -36.45 1.60 -34.78
N ARG A 802 -35.44 0.75 -35.04
CA ARG A 802 -34.21 1.11 -35.74
C ARG A 802 -33.84 -0.02 -36.70
N ARG A 803 -33.75 0.30 -38.01
CA ARG A 803 -33.37 -0.65 -39.08
C ARG A 803 -34.13 -1.99 -39.03
N GLY A 804 -35.44 -1.95 -38.80
CA GLY A 804 -36.31 -3.13 -38.75
C GLY A 804 -36.21 -3.95 -37.46
N LYS A 805 -35.56 -3.44 -36.41
CA LYS A 805 -35.55 -4.03 -35.07
C LYS A 805 -36.32 -3.13 -34.11
N ALA A 806 -37.29 -3.72 -33.40
CA ALA A 806 -37.90 -3.11 -32.23
C ALA A 806 -37.00 -3.36 -31.01
N LEU A 807 -36.60 -2.30 -30.32
CA LEU A 807 -35.66 -2.37 -29.20
C LEU A 807 -36.24 -1.62 -27.99
N SER A 808 -36.24 -2.27 -26.83
CA SER A 808 -36.48 -1.64 -25.53
C SER A 808 -35.23 -0.90 -25.07
N VAL A 809 -35.36 -0.11 -24.00
CA VAL A 809 -34.20 0.55 -23.38
C VAL A 809 -33.19 -0.47 -22.84
N ALA A 810 -33.63 -1.65 -22.38
CA ALA A 810 -32.74 -2.72 -21.94
C ALA A 810 -32.00 -3.36 -23.13
N ASP A 811 -32.70 -3.62 -24.25
CA ASP A 811 -32.07 -4.19 -25.44
C ASP A 811 -30.98 -3.26 -26.00
N VAL A 812 -31.23 -1.94 -25.97
CA VAL A 812 -30.21 -0.94 -26.38
C VAL A 812 -28.98 -1.00 -25.47
N LEU A 813 -29.16 -1.19 -24.15
CA LEU A 813 -28.04 -1.32 -23.22
C LEU A 813 -27.22 -2.61 -23.43
N GLU A 814 -27.80 -3.65 -24.02
CA GLU A 814 -27.10 -4.90 -24.36
C GLU A 814 -26.34 -4.84 -25.69
N LEU A 815 -26.60 -3.83 -26.53
CA LEU A 815 -25.85 -3.63 -27.76
C LEU A 815 -24.39 -3.30 -27.47
N THR A 816 -23.50 -3.82 -28.31
CA THR A 816 -22.12 -3.33 -28.38
C THR A 816 -22.09 -1.89 -28.89
N VAL A 817 -21.06 -1.14 -28.53
CA VAL A 817 -20.84 0.23 -29.04
C VAL A 817 -20.82 0.24 -30.58
N ALA A 818 -20.22 -0.75 -31.22
CA ALA A 818 -20.21 -0.91 -32.67
C ALA A 818 -21.63 -1.10 -33.26
N GLU A 819 -22.42 -2.00 -32.68
CA GLU A 819 -23.80 -2.24 -33.09
C GLU A 819 -24.68 -0.99 -32.90
N ALA A 820 -24.52 -0.30 -31.76
CA ALA A 820 -25.22 0.93 -31.47
C ALA A 820 -24.84 2.03 -32.47
N ALA A 821 -23.55 2.22 -32.78
CA ALA A 821 -23.11 3.19 -33.79
C ALA A 821 -23.69 2.89 -35.18
N GLN A 822 -23.92 1.62 -35.51
CA GLN A 822 -24.56 1.24 -36.77
C GLN A 822 -26.08 1.44 -36.75
N LEU A 823 -26.77 1.08 -35.67
CA LEU A 823 -28.22 1.18 -35.54
C LEU A 823 -28.71 2.63 -35.42
N PHE A 824 -27.94 3.48 -34.74
CA PHE A 824 -28.23 4.91 -34.52
C PHE A 824 -27.48 5.82 -35.51
N LYS A 825 -27.15 5.30 -36.71
CA LYS A 825 -26.34 6.05 -37.70
C LYS A 825 -26.98 7.40 -38.11
N ASP A 826 -28.30 7.48 -38.07
CA ASP A 826 -29.06 8.67 -38.45
C ASP A 826 -29.25 9.65 -37.28
N ASP A 827 -28.97 9.22 -36.04
CA ASP A 827 -29.09 10.01 -34.82
C ASP A 827 -27.74 10.69 -34.48
N ARG A 828 -27.49 11.87 -35.06
CA ARG A 828 -26.18 12.56 -35.01
C ARG A 828 -25.64 12.81 -33.59
N GLU A 829 -26.50 13.19 -32.64
CA GLU A 829 -26.08 13.49 -31.26
C GLU A 829 -25.68 12.20 -30.50
N VAL A 830 -26.36 11.08 -30.76
CA VAL A 830 -25.99 9.77 -30.20
C VAL A 830 -24.62 9.34 -30.73
N LEU A 831 -24.40 9.44 -32.05
CA LEU A 831 -23.10 9.13 -32.65
C LEU A 831 -21.98 10.00 -32.10
N ARG A 832 -22.24 11.29 -31.89
CA ARG A 832 -21.26 12.21 -31.32
C ARG A 832 -20.84 11.78 -29.91
N GLY A 833 -21.78 11.30 -29.10
CA GLY A 833 -21.50 10.75 -27.77
C GLY A 833 -20.79 9.39 -27.79
N LEU A 834 -21.08 8.53 -28.78
CA LEU A 834 -20.48 7.19 -28.89
C LEU A 834 -19.10 7.17 -29.57
N ALA A 835 -18.81 8.13 -30.46
CA ALA A 835 -17.57 8.17 -31.23
C ALA A 835 -16.29 8.10 -30.37
N PRO A 836 -16.19 8.76 -29.20
CA PRO A 836 -15.03 8.63 -28.33
C PRO A 836 -14.73 7.18 -27.89
N LEU A 837 -15.75 6.36 -27.66
CA LEU A 837 -15.58 4.94 -27.28
C LEU A 837 -14.99 4.13 -28.44
N VAL A 838 -15.43 4.39 -29.66
CA VAL A 838 -14.90 3.75 -30.88
C VAL A 838 -13.45 4.17 -31.12
N ASP A 839 -13.15 5.46 -30.94
CA ASP A 839 -11.83 6.02 -31.17
C ASP A 839 -10.75 5.43 -30.26
N VAL A 840 -11.10 5.09 -29.01
CA VAL A 840 -10.20 4.43 -28.07
C VAL A 840 -10.18 2.90 -28.20
N GLY A 841 -10.97 2.33 -29.12
CA GLY A 841 -11.03 0.89 -29.38
C GLY A 841 -11.85 0.08 -28.37
N LEU A 842 -12.87 0.70 -27.75
CA LEU A 842 -13.84 0.05 -26.85
C LEU A 842 -15.17 -0.27 -27.58
N ASP A 843 -15.11 -0.43 -28.89
CA ASP A 843 -16.26 -0.66 -29.76
C ASP A 843 -16.96 -2.02 -29.51
N TYR A 844 -16.25 -2.96 -28.87
CA TYR A 844 -16.76 -4.28 -28.50
C TYR A 844 -17.51 -4.32 -27.16
N LEU A 845 -17.38 -3.31 -26.30
CA LEU A 845 -18.08 -3.27 -25.01
C LEU A 845 -19.58 -3.07 -25.22
N THR A 846 -20.40 -3.65 -24.34
CA THR A 846 -21.83 -3.32 -24.32
C THR A 846 -22.06 -1.95 -23.66
N LEU A 847 -23.06 -1.21 -24.15
CA LEU A 847 -23.37 0.13 -23.65
C LEU A 847 -23.67 0.12 -22.15
N GLY A 848 -24.36 -0.91 -21.68
CA GLY A 848 -24.81 -1.10 -20.31
C GLY A 848 -23.83 -1.81 -19.39
N GLN A 849 -22.66 -2.26 -19.87
CA GLN A 849 -21.72 -3.04 -19.06
C GLN A 849 -21.38 -2.32 -17.74
N PRO A 850 -21.52 -2.97 -16.57
CA PRO A 850 -21.14 -2.37 -15.30
C PRO A 850 -19.64 -1.99 -15.30
N VAL A 851 -19.32 -0.77 -14.90
CA VAL A 851 -17.92 -0.31 -14.80
C VAL A 851 -17.03 -1.20 -13.92
N PRO A 852 -17.51 -1.78 -12.79
CA PRO A 852 -16.67 -2.68 -11.98
C PRO A 852 -16.21 -3.95 -12.69
N THR A 853 -16.86 -4.36 -13.78
CA THR A 853 -16.47 -5.55 -14.56
C THR A 853 -15.49 -5.23 -15.69
N LEU A 854 -15.07 -3.97 -15.83
CA LEU A 854 -14.07 -3.56 -16.80
C LEU A 854 -12.66 -3.87 -16.28
N SER A 855 -11.80 -4.35 -17.17
CA SER A 855 -10.36 -4.47 -16.92
C SER A 855 -9.72 -3.09 -16.66
N GLY A 856 -8.53 -3.06 -16.05
CA GLY A 856 -7.79 -1.82 -15.80
C GLY A 856 -7.54 -1.01 -17.07
N GLY A 857 -7.15 -1.67 -18.17
CA GLY A 857 -6.94 -1.03 -19.48
C GLY A 857 -8.23 -0.55 -20.15
N GLU A 858 -9.36 -1.24 -19.96
CA GLU A 858 -10.67 -0.75 -20.42
C GLU A 858 -11.14 0.47 -19.64
N ALA A 859 -10.99 0.45 -18.31
CA ALA A 859 -11.31 1.58 -17.46
C ALA A 859 -10.46 2.81 -17.83
N GLN A 860 -9.17 2.64 -18.11
CA GLN A 860 -8.30 3.74 -18.54
C GLN A 860 -8.73 4.34 -19.89
N ARG A 861 -9.04 3.48 -20.87
CA ARG A 861 -9.57 3.91 -22.17
C ARG A 861 -10.93 4.58 -22.05
N LEU A 862 -11.79 4.14 -21.13
CA LEU A 862 -13.07 4.77 -20.87
C LEU A 862 -12.90 6.18 -20.27
N LYS A 863 -11.95 6.38 -19.34
CA LYS A 863 -11.55 7.72 -18.86
C LYS A 863 -11.12 8.62 -20.02
N LEU A 864 -10.25 8.11 -20.89
CA LEU A 864 -9.79 8.83 -22.09
C LEU A 864 -10.97 9.20 -23.01
N ALA A 865 -11.91 8.28 -23.24
CA ALA A 865 -13.11 8.54 -24.02
C ALA A 865 -13.98 9.65 -23.41
N GLY A 866 -14.10 9.70 -22.07
CA GLY A 866 -14.79 10.79 -21.37
C GLY A 866 -14.17 12.17 -21.64
N PHE A 867 -12.83 12.27 -21.60
CA PHE A 867 -12.15 13.53 -21.92
C PHE A 867 -12.25 13.91 -23.39
N LEU A 868 -12.16 12.94 -24.30
CA LEU A 868 -12.39 13.18 -25.72
C LEU A 868 -13.83 13.67 -26.00
N ALA A 869 -14.83 13.15 -25.28
CA ALA A 869 -16.20 13.61 -25.36
C ALA A 869 -16.36 15.07 -24.90
N GLU A 870 -15.73 15.45 -23.78
CA GLU A 870 -15.75 16.82 -23.24
C GLU A 870 -15.03 17.82 -24.17
N ALA A 871 -13.89 17.41 -24.74
CA ALA A 871 -13.17 18.20 -25.74
C ALA A 871 -14.02 18.40 -27.01
N ALA A 872 -14.71 17.36 -27.48
CA ALA A 872 -15.59 17.44 -28.65
C ALA A 872 -16.83 18.33 -28.40
N ALA A 873 -17.33 18.41 -27.16
CA ALA A 873 -18.43 19.29 -26.78
C ALA A 873 -18.01 20.77 -26.72
N SER A 874 -16.79 21.03 -26.22
CA SER A 874 -16.24 22.38 -26.03
C SER A 874 -15.64 23.02 -27.31
N ALA A 875 -15.44 22.25 -28.37
CA ALA A 875 -14.89 22.71 -29.65
C ALA A 875 -15.77 23.72 -30.44
N SER A 876 -16.99 24.03 -29.98
CA SER A 876 -17.83 25.03 -30.62
C SER A 876 -17.71 26.41 -29.96
N ARG A 877 -17.25 27.41 -30.74
CA ARG A 877 -17.61 28.86 -30.72
C ARG A 877 -16.56 29.96 -30.47
N GLN A 878 -15.26 29.76 -30.22
CA GLN A 878 -14.33 30.92 -30.25
C GLN A 878 -12.88 30.59 -30.68
N PRO A 879 -12.28 31.37 -31.62
CA PRO A 879 -10.86 31.32 -31.94
C PRO A 879 -10.10 32.33 -31.07
N VAL A 880 -9.62 31.89 -29.91
CA VAL A 880 -8.57 32.59 -29.17
C VAL A 880 -7.57 31.52 -28.76
N ALA A 881 -6.27 31.76 -28.94
CA ALA A 881 -5.20 30.83 -28.61
C ALA A 881 -5.34 30.34 -27.15
N LYS A 882 -5.95 29.17 -26.96
CA LYS A 882 -6.25 28.63 -25.64
C LYS A 882 -5.03 27.85 -25.15
N ARG A 883 -4.50 28.27 -24.01
CA ARG A 883 -3.68 27.42 -23.13
C ARG A 883 -4.29 26.01 -23.10
N GLY A 884 -3.45 24.99 -23.27
CA GLY A 884 -3.89 23.60 -23.41
C GLY A 884 -4.02 22.90 -22.06
N THR A 885 -4.65 21.72 -22.07
CA THR A 885 -4.66 20.79 -20.93
C THR A 885 -3.50 19.80 -21.05
N LEU A 886 -2.74 19.60 -19.97
CA LEU A 886 -1.70 18.57 -19.92
C LEU A 886 -2.31 17.22 -19.52
N PHE A 887 -2.19 16.21 -20.38
CA PHE A 887 -2.58 14.84 -20.05
C PHE A 887 -1.38 14.03 -19.57
N LEU A 888 -1.52 13.39 -18.41
CA LEU A 888 -0.53 12.52 -17.78
C LEU A 888 -1.11 11.11 -17.73
N PHE A 889 -0.53 10.18 -18.49
CA PHE A 889 -0.99 8.79 -18.55
C PHE A 889 -0.02 7.89 -17.79
N ASP A 890 -0.55 7.10 -16.86
CA ASP A 890 0.22 6.08 -16.16
C ASP A 890 0.06 4.73 -16.86
N GLU A 891 1.16 4.22 -17.44
CA GLU A 891 1.24 2.98 -18.21
C GLU A 891 0.00 2.69 -19.10
N PRO A 892 -0.30 3.54 -20.10
CA PRO A 892 -1.54 3.43 -20.87
C PRO A 892 -1.59 2.24 -21.84
N THR A 893 -0.45 1.58 -22.06
CA THR A 893 -0.32 0.40 -22.92
C THR A 893 -0.54 -0.92 -22.18
N THR A 894 -0.79 -0.85 -20.88
CA THR A 894 -0.95 -2.03 -20.02
C THR A 894 -2.17 -2.85 -20.43
N GLY A 895 -1.97 -4.15 -20.57
CA GLY A 895 -2.97 -5.12 -20.99
C GLY A 895 -3.55 -4.93 -22.38
N LEU A 896 -2.79 -4.26 -23.26
CA LEU A 896 -3.19 -4.06 -24.65
C LEU A 896 -2.40 -4.95 -25.58
N HIS A 897 -3.11 -5.67 -26.43
CA HIS A 897 -2.53 -6.32 -27.58
C HIS A 897 -1.95 -5.29 -28.57
N PHE A 898 -1.00 -5.70 -29.42
CA PHE A 898 -0.29 -4.81 -30.37
C PHE A 898 -1.22 -3.91 -31.21
N ASP A 899 -2.35 -4.44 -31.65
CA ASP A 899 -3.34 -3.70 -32.44
C ASP A 899 -4.09 -2.64 -31.62
N ASP A 900 -4.36 -2.94 -30.35
CA ASP A 900 -5.02 -2.02 -29.43
C ASP A 900 -4.07 -0.89 -29.04
N ILE A 901 -2.77 -1.19 -28.88
CA ILE A 901 -1.73 -0.16 -28.74
C ILE A 901 -1.74 0.77 -29.97
N ALA A 902 -1.85 0.22 -31.19
CA ALA A 902 -1.91 1.03 -32.41
C ALA A 902 -3.19 1.91 -32.48
N LYS A 903 -4.33 1.46 -31.95
CA LYS A 903 -5.55 2.27 -31.79
C LYS A 903 -5.35 3.38 -30.76
N LEU A 904 -4.85 3.04 -29.58
CA LEU A 904 -4.58 4.00 -28.51
C LEU A 904 -3.61 5.10 -28.98
N MET A 905 -2.53 4.75 -29.66
CA MET A 905 -1.57 5.72 -30.18
C MET A 905 -2.19 6.67 -31.21
N ARG A 906 -3.23 6.26 -31.94
CA ARG A 906 -4.01 7.15 -32.81
C ARG A 906 -4.91 8.09 -32.00
N ALA A 907 -5.56 7.58 -30.94
CA ALA A 907 -6.38 8.39 -30.05
C ALA A 907 -5.55 9.45 -29.30
N LEU A 908 -4.37 9.08 -28.78
CA LEU A 908 -3.45 10.01 -28.09
C LEU A 908 -2.93 11.14 -28.99
N ARG A 909 -2.91 10.95 -30.31
CA ARG A 909 -2.55 12.02 -31.26
C ARG A 909 -3.69 12.99 -31.57
N LYS A 910 -4.94 12.61 -31.28
CA LYS A 910 -6.10 13.49 -31.44
C LYS A 910 -6.19 14.51 -30.31
N LEU A 911 -5.63 14.19 -29.13
CA LEU A 911 -5.36 15.13 -28.03
C LEU A 911 -4.22 16.08 -28.41
#